data_AF-A0A366HWX3-F1
#
_entry.id   AF-A0A366HWX3-F1
#
_cell.length_a   1.000
_cell.length_b   1.000
_cell.length_c   1.000
_cell.angle_alpha   90.00
_cell.angle_beta   90.00
_cell.angle_gamma   90.00
#
_symmetry.space_group_name_H-M   'P 1'
#
loop_
_entity.id
_entity.type
_entity.pdbx_description
1 polymer ?
#
loop_
_entity_poly.entity_id
_entity_poly.type
_entity_poly.pdbx_seq_one_letter_code
_entity_poly.pdbx_strand_id
1 'polypeptide(L)'
;MSFIENPARWIMIIMAMALAAVVYWISWALDRIQVAIVEKKEAVTAKAEAPIPTSMDRLYKADWETGRRFLKPSTDEEAFSQGPFMKEDVLGTGAPGNTVPFTSSNPTVSSLMQMGTLALHTLDSSRAERCFRTAATEDPQCAGAWIGLAIANETQPGRATYFLDKAEAASGKGAVEVSWTTAYRSFFASAESGDLGGRLEALAAAFDSIASAQNQDAATQLFAVRYRILAHHLVDAPLPQSLAMDGQLDTIGNAIGVGQVAPYGVLLWLKRDARRAVPYARSIDLERAGAVGFRLAAAPLEAVGDWRMANQLLSVSLSKLGNSPEDFENARLLSWALYHQGDADAALKLANDLRQLPRRPHFNPDRQPDVDPGDAFVEARRLRAQLLMAAGRWEELGRTDALTDLDEAGCQLAMAQTHYWRAIAFAAQGFAQNANNQLDELRQITEKITANSSMDRHRELAESMARGAEAFIELAGGHISAYVGDILDVPAVALAPFFAKAGDPGQAQQLLEKELRNHPASIPVAAMLRAAKEGQPLTLPKPAPSTMSQTLVVASPLPAPGFTLPDETGSTVGMEKWQGQYTLVIFQAGGSRPEDAAPLKELRTHAPSFAHFGIPIVVVSTEEATMLLEALGLTGTPSPKLPFNMLSDRQQFAFKSWGCYDQYLEKPLHGAFLVDRQSSILWSNVSHQSCIQPEYLLLESQRLIALQKEKETPPADQGGSSTPPPQEKAAEASTQTPAEEVKTN
;
A
#
# COMPACT_ATOMS: atom_id res chain seq x y z
N MET A 1 52.66 -62.66 38.45
CA MET A 1 52.51 -63.54 37.27
C MET A 1 51.07 -63.97 37.15
N SER A 2 50.58 -64.09 35.91
CA SER A 2 49.26 -64.59 35.45
C SER A 2 48.00 -63.77 35.80
N PHE A 3 47.69 -62.78 34.97
CA PHE A 3 46.36 -62.73 34.37
C PHE A 3 46.56 -63.02 32.88
N ILE A 4 46.31 -64.27 32.50
CA ILE A 4 46.10 -64.65 31.10
C ILE A 4 44.77 -64.01 30.72
N GLU A 5 44.83 -62.82 30.16
CA GLU A 5 43.66 -62.23 29.51
C GLU A 5 43.34 -63.09 28.30
N ASN A 6 42.26 -63.85 28.46
CA ASN A 6 41.75 -64.79 27.48
C ASN A 6 41.56 -64.06 26.13
N PRO A 7 42.32 -64.41 25.08
CA PRO A 7 42.24 -63.73 23.79
C PRO A 7 40.83 -63.79 23.19
N ALA A 8 40.04 -64.80 23.55
CA ALA A 8 38.62 -64.90 23.17
C ALA A 8 37.77 -63.73 23.71
N ARG A 9 38.12 -63.16 24.87
CA ARG A 9 37.39 -62.06 25.50
C ARG A 9 37.66 -60.73 24.78
N TRP A 10 38.89 -60.50 24.32
CA TRP A 10 39.25 -59.37 23.48
C TRP A 10 38.61 -59.46 22.09
N ILE A 11 38.56 -60.66 21.50
CA ILE A 11 37.85 -60.89 20.23
C ILE A 11 36.35 -60.60 20.38
N MET A 12 35.73 -61.03 21.47
CA MET A 12 34.31 -60.74 21.76
C MET A 12 34.04 -59.24 21.92
N ILE A 13 34.91 -58.50 22.59
CA ILE A 13 34.79 -57.04 22.77
C ILE A 13 34.94 -56.31 21.42
N ILE A 14 35.92 -56.71 20.60
CA ILE A 14 36.14 -56.14 19.27
C ILE A 14 34.94 -56.44 18.36
N MET A 15 34.40 -57.66 18.39
CA MET A 15 33.17 -58.00 17.64
C MET A 15 31.96 -57.20 18.13
N ALA A 16 31.81 -56.97 19.44
CA ALA A 16 30.73 -56.17 19.99
C ALA A 16 30.83 -54.69 19.58
N MET A 17 32.03 -54.10 19.58
CA MET A 17 32.24 -52.73 19.10
C MET A 17 32.02 -52.61 17.59
N ALA A 18 32.46 -53.61 16.81
CA ALA A 18 32.19 -53.65 15.36
C ALA A 18 30.69 -53.75 15.08
N LEU A 19 29.97 -54.58 15.84
CA LEU A 19 28.51 -54.70 15.73
C LEU A 19 27.80 -53.40 16.10
N ALA A 20 28.22 -52.74 17.19
CA ALA A 20 27.67 -51.44 17.59
C ALA A 20 27.92 -50.35 16.54
N ALA A 21 29.12 -50.33 15.94
CA ALA A 21 29.45 -49.41 14.85
C ALA A 21 28.59 -49.67 13.61
N VAL A 22 28.34 -50.95 13.27
CA VAL A 22 27.45 -51.33 12.16
C VAL A 22 26.00 -50.93 12.45
N VAL A 23 25.49 -51.15 13.66
CA VAL A 23 24.13 -50.75 14.05
C VAL A 23 23.98 -49.23 14.01
N TYR A 24 24.99 -48.48 14.49
CA TYR A 24 25.01 -47.03 14.40
C TYR A 24 25.01 -46.55 12.93
N TRP A 25 25.84 -47.16 12.09
CA TRP A 25 25.89 -46.85 10.66
C TRP A 25 24.56 -47.13 9.94
N ILE A 26 23.91 -48.25 10.27
CA ILE A 26 22.60 -48.60 9.72
C ILE A 26 21.53 -47.62 10.21
N SER A 27 21.53 -47.26 11.50
CA SER A 27 20.59 -46.28 12.05
C SER A 27 20.77 -44.90 11.39
N TRP A 28 22.01 -44.44 11.23
CA TRP A 28 22.34 -43.19 10.56
C TRP A 28 21.96 -43.21 9.07
N ALA A 29 22.18 -44.33 8.38
CA ALA A 29 21.81 -44.50 6.98
C ALA A 29 20.28 -44.56 6.80
N LEU A 30 19.56 -45.21 7.70
CA LEU A 30 18.09 -45.26 7.68
C LEU A 30 17.49 -43.88 7.92
N ASP A 31 18.05 -43.09 8.85
CA ASP A 31 17.61 -41.72 9.11
C ASP A 31 17.85 -40.82 7.89
N ARG A 32 19.03 -40.94 7.23
CA ARG A 32 19.34 -40.27 5.96
C ARG A 32 18.41 -40.68 4.82
N ILE A 33 18.05 -41.96 4.71
CA ILE A 33 17.10 -42.44 3.70
C ILE A 33 15.71 -41.90 3.99
N GLN A 34 15.29 -41.84 5.25
CA GLN A 34 14.00 -41.31 5.65
C GLN A 34 13.91 -39.80 5.37
N VAL A 35 14.97 -39.04 5.67
CA VAL A 35 15.10 -37.62 5.28
C VAL A 35 15.06 -37.49 3.76
N ALA A 36 15.82 -38.28 3.00
CA ALA A 36 15.81 -38.21 1.53
C ALA A 36 14.46 -38.60 0.90
N ILE A 37 13.72 -39.53 1.50
CA ILE A 37 12.36 -39.90 1.08
C ILE A 37 11.39 -38.76 1.38
N VAL A 38 11.48 -38.13 2.55
CA VAL A 38 10.69 -36.95 2.91
C VAL A 38 11.03 -35.80 1.97
N GLU A 39 12.30 -35.47 1.75
CA GLU A 39 12.75 -34.43 0.82
C GLU A 39 12.30 -34.71 -0.62
N LYS A 40 12.35 -35.97 -1.08
CA LYS A 40 11.88 -36.36 -2.42
C LYS A 40 10.37 -36.28 -2.53
N LYS A 41 9.63 -36.67 -1.50
CA LYS A 41 8.16 -36.53 -1.43
C LYS A 41 7.76 -35.05 -1.35
N GLU A 42 8.54 -34.25 -0.62
CA GLU A 42 8.41 -32.81 -0.51
C GLU A 42 8.77 -32.07 -1.81
N ALA A 43 9.78 -32.55 -2.57
CA ALA A 43 10.14 -32.04 -3.89
C ALA A 43 9.08 -32.38 -4.95
N VAL A 44 8.39 -33.51 -4.79
CA VAL A 44 7.24 -33.88 -5.64
C VAL A 44 6.01 -33.02 -5.31
N THR A 45 5.78 -32.66 -4.04
CA THR A 45 4.73 -31.67 -3.68
C THR A 45 5.10 -30.24 -4.03
N ALA A 46 6.38 -29.85 -3.98
CA ALA A 46 6.86 -28.53 -4.40
C ALA A 46 6.78 -28.31 -5.92
N LYS A 47 6.53 -29.37 -6.71
CA LYS A 47 6.28 -29.27 -8.15
C LYS A 47 4.86 -28.80 -8.48
N ALA A 48 3.95 -28.79 -7.50
CA ALA A 48 2.73 -28.02 -7.58
C ALA A 48 3.06 -26.60 -7.08
N GLU A 49 3.02 -25.62 -7.98
CA GLU A 49 3.16 -24.20 -7.61
C GLU A 49 2.16 -23.89 -6.49
N ALA A 50 2.68 -23.50 -5.32
CA ALA A 50 1.87 -23.15 -4.17
C ALA A 50 1.04 -21.89 -4.45
N PRO A 51 -0.12 -21.70 -3.79
CA PRO A 51 -0.84 -20.43 -3.86
C PRO A 51 0.10 -19.27 -3.54
N ILE A 52 0.07 -18.21 -4.35
CA ILE A 52 0.68 -16.92 -3.99
C ILE A 52 -0.45 -16.09 -3.36
N PRO A 53 -0.44 -15.87 -2.03
CA PRO A 53 -1.49 -15.10 -1.40
C PRO A 53 -1.34 -13.63 -1.78
N THR A 54 -2.41 -13.03 -2.27
CA THR A 54 -2.49 -11.61 -2.65
C THR A 54 -2.20 -10.67 -1.47
N SER A 55 -2.31 -11.17 -0.24
CA SER A 55 -1.95 -10.46 0.99
C SER A 55 -0.44 -10.17 1.14
N MET A 56 0.42 -10.80 0.34
CA MET A 56 1.88 -10.62 0.38
C MET A 56 2.46 -9.89 -0.84
N ASP A 57 1.59 -9.35 -1.71
CA ASP A 57 1.91 -8.56 -2.91
C ASP A 57 2.59 -7.20 -2.61
N ARG A 58 3.38 -7.06 -1.54
CA ARG A 58 4.14 -5.83 -1.22
C ARG A 58 5.64 -6.05 -1.01
N LEU A 59 6.10 -7.30 -1.14
CA LEU A 59 7.53 -7.61 -1.18
C LEU A 59 7.97 -7.77 -2.64
N TYR A 60 8.06 -6.67 -3.38
CA TYR A 60 8.49 -6.70 -4.78
C TYR A 60 9.98 -6.46 -4.92
N LYS A 61 10.64 -7.31 -5.71
CA LYS A 61 12.03 -7.09 -6.14
C LYS A 61 12.24 -5.71 -6.77
N ALA A 62 11.26 -5.22 -7.55
CA ALA A 62 11.33 -3.92 -8.22
C ALA A 62 11.55 -2.74 -7.25
N ASP A 63 10.99 -2.80 -6.04
CA ASP A 63 11.21 -1.76 -5.03
C ASP A 63 12.67 -1.66 -4.57
N TRP A 64 13.44 -2.72 -4.73
CA TRP A 64 14.85 -2.73 -4.33
C TRP A 64 15.80 -2.31 -5.44
N GLU A 65 15.30 -2.11 -6.67
CA GLU A 65 16.13 -1.96 -7.87
C GLU A 65 15.94 -0.61 -8.60
N THR A 66 15.07 0.29 -8.11
CA THR A 66 14.81 1.55 -8.84
C THR A 66 15.98 2.56 -8.77
N GLY A 67 16.39 3.10 -9.92
CA GLY A 67 17.58 3.96 -10.07
C GLY A 67 17.64 5.25 -9.22
N ARG A 68 16.49 5.86 -8.89
CA ARG A 68 16.48 7.09 -8.07
C ARG A 68 16.81 6.84 -6.59
N ARG A 69 16.65 5.59 -6.12
CA ARG A 69 16.83 5.20 -4.71
C ARG A 69 18.31 5.04 -4.32
N PHE A 70 19.25 5.17 -5.27
CA PHE A 70 20.71 5.08 -5.03
C PHE A 70 21.38 6.44 -4.74
N LEU A 71 20.68 7.57 -4.95
CA LEU A 71 21.24 8.89 -4.65
C LEU A 71 21.35 9.10 -3.13
N LYS A 72 22.57 9.29 -2.63
CA LYS A 72 22.84 9.54 -1.22
C LYS A 72 22.52 11.00 -0.86
N PRO A 73 21.65 11.24 0.15
CA PRO A 73 21.44 12.59 0.70
C PRO A 73 22.74 13.23 1.22
N SER A 74 22.83 14.55 1.14
CA SER A 74 23.98 15.31 1.65
C SER A 74 23.74 15.85 3.06
N THR A 75 22.48 16.06 3.45
CA THR A 75 22.09 16.68 4.72
C THR A 75 21.02 15.87 5.44
N ASP A 76 20.86 16.10 6.76
CA ASP A 76 19.77 15.50 7.54
C ASP A 76 18.42 15.93 6.97
N GLU A 77 18.28 17.19 6.54
CA GLU A 77 17.08 17.72 5.92
C GLU A 77 16.69 16.97 4.65
N GLU A 78 17.65 16.70 3.75
CA GLU A 78 17.40 15.87 2.57
C GLU A 78 17.07 14.42 2.95
N ALA A 79 17.81 13.83 3.89
CA ALA A 79 17.59 12.46 4.35
C ALA A 79 16.25 12.29 5.09
N PHE A 80 15.70 13.36 5.64
CA PHE A 80 14.48 13.35 6.44
C PHE A 80 13.28 14.01 5.76
N SER A 81 13.49 14.59 4.57
CA SER A 81 12.46 15.22 3.73
C SER A 81 11.36 14.26 3.28
N GLN A 82 11.63 12.95 3.33
CA GLN A 82 10.70 11.88 3.04
C GLN A 82 10.50 11.01 4.27
N GLY A 83 9.32 10.41 4.39
CA GLY A 83 8.94 9.57 5.51
C GLY A 83 8.11 10.32 6.56
N PRO A 84 7.97 9.74 7.76
CA PRO A 84 7.09 10.25 8.81
C PRO A 84 7.70 11.48 9.50
N PHE A 85 6.89 12.53 9.70
CA PHE A 85 7.30 13.79 10.33
C PHE A 85 7.00 13.89 11.84
N MET A 86 6.23 12.94 12.36
CA MET A 86 5.84 12.86 13.77
C MET A 86 6.69 11.82 14.49
N LYS A 87 7.11 12.12 15.72
CA LYS A 87 7.77 11.16 16.61
C LYS A 87 6.80 10.02 16.97
N GLU A 88 7.35 8.84 17.21
CA GLU A 88 6.55 7.70 17.68
C GLU A 88 6.21 7.89 19.16
N ASP A 89 4.95 7.63 19.53
CA ASP A 89 4.54 7.57 20.93
C ASP A 89 5.17 6.33 21.59
N VAL A 90 5.88 6.54 22.70
CA VAL A 90 6.59 5.48 23.41
C VAL A 90 5.57 4.63 24.19
N LEU A 91 5.19 3.49 23.62
CA LEU A 91 4.40 2.48 24.32
C LEU A 91 5.29 1.71 25.31
N GLY A 92 4.68 1.16 26.37
CA GLY A 92 5.39 0.53 27.50
C GLY A 92 6.43 -0.53 27.09
N THR A 93 7.41 -0.76 27.97
CA THR A 93 8.62 -1.57 27.70
C THR A 93 8.33 -3.02 27.32
N GLY A 94 8.95 -3.50 26.25
CA GLY A 94 9.11 -4.92 25.94
C GLY A 94 10.29 -5.55 26.69
N ALA A 95 10.43 -6.88 26.56
CA ALA A 95 11.49 -7.63 27.24
C ALA A 95 12.90 -7.22 26.72
N PRO A 96 13.90 -7.05 27.60
CA PRO A 96 15.26 -6.70 27.20
C PRO A 96 15.94 -7.83 26.40
N GLY A 97 16.82 -7.47 25.45
CA GLY A 97 17.73 -8.41 24.77
C GLY A 97 17.37 -8.82 23.33
N ASN A 98 16.26 -8.32 22.77
CA ASN A 98 15.73 -8.81 21.49
C ASN A 98 15.65 -7.72 20.41
N THR A 99 16.71 -6.91 20.27
CA THR A 99 16.69 -5.73 19.40
C THR A 99 17.87 -5.69 18.44
N VAL A 100 17.80 -4.79 17.46
CA VAL A 100 19.00 -4.23 16.84
C VAL A 100 19.98 -3.83 17.95
N PRO A 101 21.27 -4.20 17.88
CA PRO A 101 22.25 -3.91 18.91
C PRO A 101 22.39 -2.41 19.08
N PHE A 102 22.45 -1.96 20.34
CA PHE A 102 22.56 -0.54 20.64
C PHE A 102 23.32 -0.30 21.93
N THR A 103 24.00 0.85 22.00
CA THR A 103 24.58 1.39 23.22
C THR A 103 23.93 2.72 23.56
N SER A 104 23.09 2.75 24.60
CA SER A 104 22.51 3.98 25.16
C SER A 104 22.12 3.77 26.62
N SER A 105 22.22 4.82 27.42
CA SER A 105 21.72 4.85 28.80
C SER A 105 20.29 5.41 28.91
N ASN A 106 19.71 5.87 27.80
CA ASN A 106 18.38 6.47 27.78
C ASN A 106 17.29 5.36 27.74
N PRO A 107 16.41 5.25 28.76
CA PRO A 107 15.36 4.23 28.79
C PRO A 107 14.32 4.38 27.67
N THR A 108 14.10 5.62 27.20
CA THR A 108 13.22 5.91 26.06
C THR A 108 13.78 5.29 24.78
N VAL A 109 15.09 5.44 24.55
CA VAL A 109 15.80 4.84 23.41
C VAL A 109 15.66 3.32 23.47
N SER A 110 15.86 2.69 24.63
CA SER A 110 15.67 1.24 24.77
C SER A 110 14.26 0.78 24.35
N SER A 111 13.22 1.53 24.69
CA SER A 111 11.83 1.19 24.34
C SER A 111 11.59 1.35 22.83
N LEU A 112 12.09 2.44 22.24
CA LEU A 112 12.02 2.70 20.81
C LEU A 112 12.78 1.65 19.99
N MET A 113 13.97 1.22 20.45
CA MET A 113 14.74 0.16 19.79
C MET A 113 13.96 -1.16 19.73
N GLN A 114 13.22 -1.49 20.78
CA GLN A 114 12.37 -2.69 20.82
C GLN A 114 11.19 -2.59 19.85
N MET A 115 10.44 -1.50 19.91
CA MET A 115 9.31 -1.29 19.00
C MET A 115 9.76 -1.25 17.53
N GLY A 116 10.88 -0.57 17.26
CA GLY A 116 11.47 -0.50 15.92
C GLY A 116 11.89 -1.89 15.42
N THR A 117 12.52 -2.70 16.28
CA THR A 117 12.91 -4.07 15.90
C THR A 117 11.71 -4.97 15.64
N LEU A 118 10.65 -4.88 16.45
CA LEU A 118 9.42 -5.61 16.19
C LEU A 118 8.79 -5.18 14.85
N ALA A 119 8.76 -3.87 14.57
CA ALA A 119 8.26 -3.36 13.30
C ALA A 119 9.08 -3.86 12.09
N LEU A 120 10.40 -3.98 12.22
CA LEU A 120 11.26 -4.62 11.21
C LEU A 120 10.88 -6.10 11.00
N HIS A 121 10.61 -6.83 12.07
CA HIS A 121 10.21 -8.24 12.00
C HIS A 121 8.83 -8.44 11.38
N THR A 122 7.92 -7.50 11.57
CA THR A 122 6.60 -7.49 10.92
C THR A 122 6.61 -6.80 9.56
N LEU A 123 7.78 -6.41 9.03
CA LEU A 123 7.95 -5.74 7.74
C LEU A 123 7.23 -4.38 7.62
N ASP A 124 6.97 -3.72 8.76
CA ASP A 124 6.44 -2.35 8.82
C ASP A 124 7.60 -1.35 8.85
N SER A 125 8.22 -1.12 7.69
CA SER A 125 9.36 -0.21 7.54
C SER A 125 9.02 1.23 7.95
N SER A 126 7.78 1.68 7.73
CA SER A 126 7.36 3.04 8.08
C SER A 126 7.34 3.25 9.59
N ARG A 127 6.81 2.28 10.35
CA ARG A 127 6.85 2.34 11.81
C ARG A 127 8.24 2.10 12.37
N ALA A 128 9.01 1.18 11.79
CA ALA A 128 10.40 0.97 12.15
C ALA A 128 11.21 2.27 12.02
N GLU A 129 11.05 2.98 10.89
CA GLU A 129 11.68 4.27 10.68
C GLU A 129 11.27 5.29 11.75
N ARG A 130 9.98 5.44 12.08
CA ARG A 130 9.55 6.36 13.17
C ARG A 130 10.24 6.05 14.49
N CYS A 131 10.29 4.77 14.87
CA CYS A 131 10.89 4.33 16.12
C CYS A 131 12.38 4.68 16.16
N PHE A 132 13.14 4.27 15.14
CA PHE A 132 14.59 4.49 15.12
C PHE A 132 14.96 5.95 14.88
N ARG A 133 14.18 6.70 14.10
CA ARG A 133 14.35 8.15 13.92
C ARG A 133 14.16 8.87 15.25
N THR A 134 13.10 8.52 15.99
CA THR A 134 12.86 9.08 17.33
C THR A 134 14.02 8.73 18.26
N ALA A 135 14.48 7.47 18.26
CA ALA A 135 15.61 7.05 19.08
C ALA A 135 16.90 7.83 18.75
N ALA A 136 17.19 8.05 17.47
CA ALA A 136 18.34 8.83 17.01
C ALA A 136 18.24 10.32 17.35
N THR A 137 17.02 10.87 17.46
CA THR A 137 16.81 12.23 17.96
C THR A 137 17.03 12.32 19.47
N GLU A 138 16.55 11.34 20.23
CA GLU A 138 16.70 11.30 21.69
C GLU A 138 18.15 10.99 22.13
N ASP A 139 18.89 10.21 21.35
CA ASP A 139 20.31 9.96 21.54
C ASP A 139 21.04 9.86 20.17
N PRO A 140 21.58 10.98 19.66
CA PRO A 140 22.31 11.00 18.40
C PRO A 140 23.60 10.17 18.39
N GLN A 141 24.11 9.77 19.56
CA GLN A 141 25.30 8.91 19.68
C GLN A 141 24.95 7.41 19.76
N CYS A 142 23.67 7.06 19.79
CA CYS A 142 23.23 5.67 19.72
C CYS A 142 23.39 5.12 18.29
N ALA A 143 24.55 4.51 18.00
CA ALA A 143 24.82 3.90 16.69
C ALA A 143 23.74 2.90 16.27
N GLY A 144 23.24 2.08 17.21
CA GLY A 144 22.13 1.16 16.99
C GLY A 144 20.87 1.80 16.40
N ALA A 145 20.52 3.03 16.80
CA ALA A 145 19.36 3.73 16.25
C ALA A 145 19.58 4.09 14.78
N TRP A 146 20.78 4.57 14.44
CA TRP A 146 21.17 4.85 13.05
C TRP A 146 21.25 3.59 12.19
N ILE A 147 21.73 2.47 12.75
CA ILE A 147 21.69 1.16 12.09
C ILE A 147 20.23 0.76 11.82
N GLY A 148 19.35 0.86 12.82
CA GLY A 148 17.93 0.57 12.67
C GLY A 148 17.26 1.40 11.57
N LEU A 149 17.61 2.69 11.45
CA LEU A 149 17.17 3.57 10.36
C LEU A 149 17.62 3.07 8.99
N ALA A 150 18.86 2.61 8.87
CA ALA A 150 19.38 2.04 7.63
C ALA A 150 18.60 0.77 7.23
N ILE A 151 18.24 -0.08 8.20
CA ILE A 151 17.46 -1.30 7.97
C ILE A 151 16.02 -0.96 7.56
N ALA A 152 15.40 0.03 8.20
CA ALA A 152 14.07 0.50 7.81
C ALA A 152 14.04 1.09 6.38
N ASN A 153 15.21 1.45 5.84
CA ASN A 153 15.40 2.08 4.52
C ASN A 153 16.11 1.16 3.51
N GLU A 154 16.02 -0.16 3.66
CA GLU A 154 16.70 -1.11 2.78
C GLU A 154 16.32 -1.01 1.29
N THR A 155 15.10 -0.56 1.00
CA THR A 155 14.64 -0.27 -0.37
C THR A 155 15.18 1.06 -0.91
N GLN A 156 15.85 1.86 -0.08
CA GLN A 156 16.46 3.15 -0.41
C GLN A 156 17.98 3.15 -0.11
N PRO A 157 18.81 2.43 -0.88
CA PRO A 157 20.24 2.27 -0.61
C PRO A 157 21.02 3.57 -0.38
N GLY A 158 20.72 4.63 -1.14
CA GLY A 158 21.37 5.93 -0.96
C GLY A 158 21.10 6.52 0.44
N ARG A 159 19.83 6.48 0.86
CA ARG A 159 19.38 6.97 2.17
C ARG A 159 19.89 6.08 3.31
N ALA A 160 19.83 4.76 3.14
CA ALA A 160 20.39 3.82 4.12
C ALA A 160 21.90 4.01 4.31
N THR A 161 22.65 4.27 3.23
CA THR A 161 24.10 4.56 3.30
C THR A 161 24.37 5.84 4.10
N TYR A 162 23.54 6.87 3.95
CA TYR A 162 23.65 8.09 4.76
C TYR A 162 23.49 7.79 6.27
N PHE A 163 22.52 6.95 6.64
CA PHE A 163 22.33 6.57 8.04
C PHE A 163 23.47 5.70 8.58
N LEU A 164 24.08 4.85 7.75
CA LEU A 164 25.29 4.11 8.14
C LEU A 164 26.49 5.05 8.36
N ASP A 165 26.64 6.12 7.56
CA ASP A 165 27.67 7.14 7.80
C ASP A 165 27.47 7.80 9.18
N LYS A 166 26.21 8.03 9.60
CA LYS A 166 25.89 8.53 10.96
C LYS A 166 26.20 7.50 12.05
N ALA A 167 25.87 6.23 11.84
CA ALA A 167 26.20 5.14 12.76
C ALA A 167 27.73 5.02 12.98
N GLU A 168 28.53 5.18 11.92
CA GLU A 168 29.99 5.17 12.02
C GLU A 168 30.54 6.41 12.73
N ALA A 169 29.93 7.57 12.54
CA ALA A 169 30.33 8.80 13.21
C ALA A 169 30.00 8.80 14.72
N ALA A 170 29.03 8.01 15.16
CA ALA A 170 28.61 7.92 16.56
C ALA A 170 29.73 7.41 17.49
N SER A 171 29.87 8.06 18.65
CA SER A 171 30.83 7.72 19.71
C SER A 171 30.26 6.65 20.65
N GLY A 172 31.13 5.88 21.30
CA GLY A 172 30.68 4.91 22.32
C GLY A 172 30.06 3.62 21.78
N LYS A 173 30.00 3.44 20.45
CA LYS A 173 29.54 2.21 19.80
C LYS A 173 30.37 0.98 20.21
N GLY A 174 29.67 -0.12 20.50
CA GLY A 174 30.26 -1.41 20.81
C GLY A 174 30.76 -2.16 19.57
N ALA A 175 31.54 -3.23 19.79
CA ALA A 175 32.08 -4.05 18.70
C ALA A 175 30.97 -4.66 17.81
N VAL A 176 29.81 -4.99 18.41
CA VAL A 176 28.66 -5.54 17.70
C VAL A 176 28.06 -4.55 16.70
N GLU A 177 27.85 -3.30 17.14
CA GLU A 177 27.33 -2.21 16.29
C GLU A 177 28.25 -1.96 15.10
N VAL A 178 29.57 -2.02 15.31
CA VAL A 178 30.57 -1.91 14.24
C VAL A 178 30.44 -3.06 13.23
N SER A 179 30.30 -4.31 13.70
CA SER A 179 30.13 -5.46 12.82
C SER A 179 28.84 -5.39 11.99
N TRP A 180 27.72 -5.00 12.60
CA TRP A 180 26.45 -4.81 11.90
C TRP A 180 26.55 -3.71 10.84
N THR A 181 27.13 -2.56 11.22
CA THR A 181 27.35 -1.44 10.29
C THR A 181 28.18 -1.87 9.08
N THR A 182 29.24 -2.65 9.31
CA THR A 182 30.10 -3.17 8.24
C THR A 182 29.34 -4.10 7.30
N ALA A 183 28.54 -5.02 7.84
CA ALA A 183 27.75 -5.95 7.05
C ALA A 183 26.75 -5.24 6.13
N TYR A 184 26.01 -4.26 6.65
CA TYR A 184 25.09 -3.45 5.84
C TYR A 184 25.82 -2.58 4.81
N ARG A 185 26.98 -2.01 5.15
CA ARG A 185 27.76 -1.23 4.19
C ARG A 185 28.16 -2.08 2.98
N SER A 186 28.59 -3.32 3.20
CA SER A 186 28.88 -4.26 2.10
C SER A 186 27.64 -4.59 1.25
N PHE A 187 26.48 -4.76 1.90
CA PHE A 187 25.22 -5.02 1.22
C PHE A 187 24.79 -3.86 0.29
N PHE A 188 24.89 -2.61 0.77
CA PHE A 188 24.50 -1.44 -0.02
C PHE A 188 25.55 -1.04 -1.06
N ALA A 189 26.85 -1.26 -0.80
CA ALA A 189 27.91 -0.97 -1.77
C ALA A 189 27.80 -1.78 -3.08
N SER A 190 27.12 -2.94 -3.03
CA SER A 190 26.88 -3.78 -4.20
C SER A 190 25.50 -3.53 -4.85
N ALA A 191 24.71 -2.57 -4.37
CA ALA A 191 23.31 -2.44 -4.75
C ALA A 191 23.07 -2.04 -6.22
N GLU A 192 24.00 -1.32 -6.85
CA GLU A 192 23.89 -0.93 -8.26
C GLU A 192 24.31 -2.03 -9.25
N SER A 193 25.12 -3.01 -8.81
CA SER A 193 25.79 -3.96 -9.72
C SER A 193 25.57 -5.44 -9.37
N GLY A 194 25.07 -5.75 -8.18
CA GLY A 194 24.85 -7.12 -7.70
C GLY A 194 23.38 -7.53 -7.70
N ASP A 195 23.10 -8.78 -8.07
CA ASP A 195 21.76 -9.37 -7.94
C ASP A 195 21.28 -9.35 -6.47
N LEU A 196 20.05 -8.91 -6.27
CA LEU A 196 19.45 -8.74 -4.95
C LEU A 196 19.48 -10.02 -4.09
N GLY A 197 19.15 -11.18 -4.67
CA GLY A 197 19.12 -12.45 -3.93
C GLY A 197 20.51 -12.82 -3.41
N GLY A 198 21.53 -12.73 -4.27
CA GLY A 198 22.92 -12.98 -3.87
C GLY A 198 23.42 -12.02 -2.79
N ARG A 199 23.03 -10.74 -2.84
CA ARG A 199 23.39 -9.74 -1.82
C ARG A 199 22.74 -10.05 -0.47
N LEU A 200 21.47 -10.44 -0.45
CA LEU A 200 20.75 -10.81 0.77
C LEU A 200 21.33 -12.08 1.42
N GLU A 201 21.69 -13.09 0.61
CA GLU A 201 22.37 -14.30 1.11
C GLU A 201 23.76 -13.98 1.68
N ALA A 202 24.53 -13.10 1.04
CA ALA A 202 25.82 -12.64 1.57
C ALA A 202 25.65 -11.90 2.90
N LEU A 203 24.61 -11.07 3.02
CA LEU A 203 24.28 -10.38 4.27
C LEU A 203 23.87 -11.37 5.36
N ALA A 204 23.07 -12.39 5.04
CA ALA A 204 22.72 -13.46 5.97
C ALA A 204 23.96 -14.20 6.50
N ALA A 205 24.90 -14.57 5.62
CA ALA A 205 26.14 -15.24 5.98
C ALA A 205 27.05 -14.36 6.88
N ALA A 206 27.05 -13.04 6.64
CA ALA A 206 27.73 -12.09 7.52
C ALA A 206 27.09 -12.12 8.92
N PHE A 207 25.75 -12.16 9.03
CA PHE A 207 25.07 -12.26 10.31
C PHE A 207 25.31 -13.58 11.04
N ASP A 208 25.41 -14.73 10.37
CA ASP A 208 25.80 -15.98 11.06
C ASP A 208 27.21 -15.87 11.66
N SER A 209 28.12 -15.20 10.94
CA SER A 209 29.50 -14.99 11.40
C SER A 209 29.51 -14.09 12.64
N ILE A 210 28.71 -13.03 12.64
CA ILE A 210 28.54 -12.13 13.80
C ILE A 210 27.92 -12.88 14.98
N ALA A 211 26.83 -13.62 14.76
CA ALA A 211 26.17 -14.40 15.81
C ALA A 211 27.14 -15.43 16.43
N SER A 212 27.93 -16.11 15.61
CA SER A 212 28.93 -17.09 16.07
C SER A 212 30.01 -16.44 16.93
N ALA A 213 30.47 -15.24 16.58
CA ALA A 213 31.42 -14.46 17.38
C ALA A 213 30.82 -13.97 18.72
N GLN A 214 29.49 -13.94 18.84
CA GLN A 214 28.74 -13.48 20.01
C GLN A 214 28.13 -14.63 20.81
N ASN A 215 28.75 -15.81 20.77
CA ASN A 215 28.26 -16.99 21.48
C ASN A 215 26.83 -17.39 21.07
N GLN A 216 26.55 -17.36 19.76
CA GLN A 216 25.27 -17.72 19.15
C GLN A 216 24.11 -16.82 19.60
N ASP A 217 24.31 -15.49 19.54
CA ASP A 217 23.28 -14.51 19.86
C ASP A 217 22.01 -14.69 19.01
N ALA A 218 20.89 -14.97 19.67
CA ALA A 218 19.64 -15.36 19.02
C ALA A 218 18.99 -14.21 18.22
N ALA A 219 19.14 -12.96 18.66
CA ALA A 219 18.64 -11.80 17.93
C ALA A 219 19.39 -11.62 16.60
N THR A 220 20.73 -11.73 16.62
CA THR A 220 21.55 -11.68 15.40
C THR A 220 21.28 -12.86 14.46
N GLN A 221 21.07 -14.07 15.00
CA GLN A 221 20.65 -15.22 14.19
C GLN A 221 19.30 -14.97 13.52
N LEU A 222 18.35 -14.32 14.19
CA LEU A 222 17.06 -14.00 13.58
C LEU A 222 17.20 -13.08 12.36
N PHE A 223 18.14 -12.12 12.40
CA PHE A 223 18.44 -11.31 11.21
C PHE A 223 19.05 -12.13 10.07
N ALA A 224 19.93 -13.11 10.37
CA ALA A 224 20.41 -14.03 9.33
C ALA A 224 19.24 -14.81 8.69
N VAL A 225 18.29 -15.28 9.50
CA VAL A 225 17.08 -15.98 9.03
C VAL A 225 16.19 -15.05 8.20
N ARG A 226 15.97 -13.80 8.65
CA ARG A 226 15.23 -12.76 7.91
C ARG A 226 15.75 -12.64 6.48
N TYR A 227 17.06 -12.45 6.30
CA TYR A 227 17.62 -12.19 4.98
C TYR A 227 17.58 -13.39 4.05
N ARG A 228 17.79 -14.61 4.56
CA ARG A 228 17.60 -15.84 3.76
C ARG A 228 16.17 -15.99 3.26
N ILE A 229 15.21 -15.79 4.16
CA ILE A 229 13.79 -15.89 3.80
C ILE A 229 13.44 -14.81 2.78
N LEU A 230 13.88 -13.56 2.99
CA LEU A 230 13.64 -12.47 2.04
C LEU A 230 14.31 -12.72 0.67
N ALA A 231 15.55 -13.22 0.64
CA ALA A 231 16.27 -13.52 -0.60
C ALA A 231 15.49 -14.44 -1.52
N HIS A 232 14.85 -15.45 -0.94
CA HIS A 232 14.02 -16.41 -1.67
C HIS A 232 12.60 -15.88 -1.93
N HIS A 233 11.99 -15.21 -0.96
CA HIS A 233 10.63 -14.70 -1.10
C HIS A 233 10.49 -13.66 -2.21
N LEU A 234 11.47 -12.73 -2.33
CA LEU A 234 11.48 -11.63 -3.31
C LEU A 234 11.62 -12.09 -4.77
N VAL A 235 12.16 -13.28 -4.99
CA VAL A 235 12.29 -13.90 -6.34
C VAL A 235 11.24 -15.00 -6.57
N ASP A 236 10.23 -15.04 -5.71
CA ASP A 236 9.14 -16.02 -5.76
C ASP A 236 9.59 -17.49 -5.73
N ALA A 237 10.64 -17.78 -4.95
CA ALA A 237 11.18 -19.13 -4.77
C ALA A 237 10.97 -19.65 -3.34
N PRO A 238 10.71 -20.95 -3.14
CA PRO A 238 10.76 -21.55 -1.81
C PRO A 238 12.20 -21.63 -1.30
N LEU A 239 12.40 -21.47 0.02
CA LEU A 239 13.70 -21.66 0.66
C LEU A 239 14.09 -23.15 0.64
N PRO A 240 15.29 -23.53 0.18
CA PRO A 240 15.85 -24.86 0.39
C PRO A 240 15.94 -25.23 1.87
N GLN A 241 15.88 -26.52 2.19
CA GLN A 241 16.03 -27.02 3.57
C GLN A 241 15.06 -26.37 4.58
N SER A 242 13.82 -26.09 4.16
CA SER A 242 12.84 -25.37 4.98
C SER A 242 12.61 -25.99 6.36
N LEU A 243 12.67 -27.32 6.48
CA LEU A 243 12.59 -28.05 7.76
C LEU A 243 13.73 -27.71 8.73
N ALA A 244 14.96 -27.56 8.23
CA ALA A 244 16.10 -27.19 9.05
C ALA A 244 15.96 -25.73 9.53
N MET A 245 15.50 -24.85 8.65
CA MET A 245 15.20 -23.45 8.99
C MET A 245 14.09 -23.35 10.04
N ASP A 246 13.06 -24.19 9.94
CA ASP A 246 11.96 -24.30 10.91
C ASP A 246 12.48 -24.67 12.31
N GLY A 247 13.34 -25.70 12.39
CA GLY A 247 13.97 -26.08 13.65
C GLY A 247 14.90 -24.99 14.23
N GLN A 248 15.53 -24.18 13.36
CA GLN A 248 16.29 -23.01 13.79
C GLN A 248 15.38 -21.91 14.34
N LEU A 249 14.24 -21.62 13.68
CA LEU A 249 13.24 -20.69 14.19
C LEU A 249 12.69 -21.11 15.55
N ASP A 250 12.44 -22.41 15.77
CA ASP A 250 12.02 -22.93 17.07
C ASP A 250 13.10 -22.72 18.15
N THR A 251 14.36 -22.97 17.81
CA THR A 251 15.49 -22.76 18.73
C THR A 251 15.63 -21.29 19.13
N ILE A 252 15.56 -20.39 18.14
CA ILE A 252 15.59 -18.93 18.37
C ILE A 252 14.36 -18.50 19.17
N GLY A 253 13.16 -18.95 18.79
CA GLY A 253 11.90 -18.63 19.45
C GLY A 253 11.86 -19.05 20.92
N ASN A 254 12.53 -20.14 21.29
CA ASN A 254 12.70 -20.54 22.69
C ASN A 254 13.59 -19.58 23.49
N ALA A 255 14.54 -18.89 22.84
CA ALA A 255 15.44 -17.94 23.47
C ALA A 255 14.84 -16.53 23.60
N ILE A 256 14.20 -16.04 22.53
CA ILE A 256 13.74 -14.63 22.44
C ILE A 256 12.21 -14.48 22.41
N GLY A 257 11.47 -15.58 22.34
CA GLY A 257 10.01 -15.62 22.29
C GLY A 257 9.45 -15.89 20.90
N VAL A 258 8.46 -16.79 20.84
CA VAL A 258 7.85 -17.28 19.59
C VAL A 258 7.23 -16.17 18.75
N GLY A 259 6.69 -15.11 19.38
CA GLY A 259 6.06 -14.00 18.65
C GLY A 259 7.02 -13.22 17.75
N GLN A 260 8.33 -13.22 18.03
CA GLN A 260 9.33 -12.52 17.20
C GLN A 260 9.75 -13.31 15.97
N VAL A 261 9.77 -14.63 16.08
CA VAL A 261 10.08 -15.53 14.95
C VAL A 261 8.85 -15.80 14.08
N ALA A 262 7.64 -15.57 14.61
CA ALA A 262 6.38 -15.89 13.96
C ALA A 262 6.22 -15.28 12.55
N PRO A 263 6.54 -14.00 12.27
CA PRO A 263 6.47 -13.47 10.92
C PRO A 263 7.31 -14.27 9.91
N TYR A 264 8.48 -14.73 10.33
CA TYR A 264 9.39 -15.51 9.49
C TYR A 264 8.92 -16.95 9.30
N GLY A 265 8.35 -17.58 10.33
CA GLY A 265 7.70 -18.88 10.20
C GLY A 265 6.52 -18.83 9.22
N VAL A 266 5.76 -17.73 9.22
CA VAL A 266 4.73 -17.48 8.20
C VAL A 266 5.36 -17.43 6.81
N LEU A 267 6.34 -16.54 6.58
CA LEU A 267 6.95 -16.35 5.26
C LEU A 267 7.67 -17.60 4.73
N LEU A 268 8.31 -18.37 5.62
CA LEU A 268 9.00 -19.62 5.30
C LEU A 268 8.05 -20.64 4.69
N TRP A 269 6.87 -20.79 5.30
CA TRP A 269 5.93 -21.85 4.95
C TRP A 269 4.85 -21.42 3.97
N LEU A 270 4.55 -20.12 3.84
CA LEU A 270 3.44 -19.62 3.02
C LEU A 270 3.49 -20.13 1.57
N LYS A 271 4.69 -20.14 0.96
CA LYS A 271 4.91 -20.58 -0.43
C LYS A 271 5.17 -22.08 -0.58
N ARG A 272 5.16 -22.86 0.50
CA ARG A 272 5.49 -24.31 0.47
C ARG A 272 4.38 -25.17 1.04
N ASP A 273 3.90 -24.82 2.22
CA ASP A 273 2.83 -25.50 2.93
C ASP A 273 2.16 -24.51 3.91
N ALA A 274 1.16 -23.77 3.41
CA ALA A 274 0.47 -22.75 4.18
C ALA A 274 -0.13 -23.29 5.51
N ARG A 275 -0.42 -24.60 5.60
CA ARG A 275 -0.92 -25.19 6.86
C ARG A 275 0.11 -25.14 7.98
N ARG A 276 1.40 -25.21 7.65
CA ARG A 276 2.50 -25.04 8.63
C ARG A 276 2.73 -23.59 9.02
N ALA A 277 2.30 -22.63 8.19
CA ALA A 277 2.33 -21.21 8.52
C ALA A 277 1.23 -20.81 9.53
N VAL A 278 0.10 -21.54 9.59
CA VAL A 278 -1.05 -21.19 10.46
C VAL A 278 -0.69 -21.12 11.96
N PRO A 279 0.06 -22.07 12.56
CA PRO A 279 0.48 -21.94 13.97
C PRO A 279 1.35 -20.71 14.24
N TYR A 280 2.24 -20.36 13.31
CA TYR A 280 3.05 -19.13 13.41
C TYR A 280 2.17 -17.87 13.32
N ALA A 281 1.22 -17.82 12.39
CA ALA A 281 0.27 -16.70 12.28
C ALA A 281 -0.49 -16.44 13.59
N ARG A 282 -0.89 -17.50 14.31
CA ARG A 282 -1.56 -17.39 15.63
C ARG A 282 -0.67 -16.88 16.74
N SER A 283 0.65 -16.96 16.55
CA SER A 283 1.66 -16.54 17.53
C SER A 283 2.10 -15.08 17.33
N ILE A 284 1.64 -14.40 16.28
CA ILE A 284 1.90 -12.98 16.04
C ILE A 284 1.18 -12.15 17.11
N ASP A 285 1.92 -11.26 17.78
CA ASP A 285 1.37 -10.27 18.69
C ASP A 285 0.68 -9.16 17.90
N LEU A 286 -0.60 -9.36 17.60
CA LEU A 286 -1.41 -8.44 16.78
C LEU A 286 -1.60 -7.06 17.41
N GLU A 287 -1.54 -6.95 18.75
CA GLU A 287 -1.65 -5.64 19.42
C GLU A 287 -0.42 -4.79 19.14
N ARG A 288 0.76 -5.40 19.12
CA ARG A 288 2.02 -4.70 18.90
C ARG A 288 2.45 -4.65 17.44
N ALA A 289 1.99 -5.57 16.59
CA ALA A 289 2.39 -5.65 15.18
C ALA A 289 1.67 -4.64 14.25
N GLY A 290 0.62 -3.97 14.73
CA GLY A 290 -0.15 -3.01 13.91
C GLY A 290 -0.86 -3.66 12.72
N ALA A 291 -1.24 -2.85 11.72
CA ALA A 291 -2.04 -3.31 10.58
C ALA A 291 -1.35 -4.41 9.76
N VAL A 292 -0.02 -4.32 9.59
CA VAL A 292 0.76 -5.33 8.84
C VAL A 292 0.71 -6.70 9.54
N GLY A 293 0.70 -6.73 10.87
CA GLY A 293 0.56 -7.97 11.64
C GLY A 293 -0.73 -8.74 11.35
N PHE A 294 -1.86 -8.02 11.22
CA PHE A 294 -3.14 -8.62 10.86
C PHE A 294 -3.10 -9.26 9.48
N ARG A 295 -2.49 -8.59 8.50
CA ARG A 295 -2.31 -9.12 7.15
C ARG A 295 -1.41 -10.36 7.11
N LEU A 296 -0.28 -10.32 7.82
CA LEU A 296 0.61 -11.48 7.96
C LEU A 296 -0.10 -12.67 8.59
N ALA A 297 -0.96 -12.44 9.59
CA ALA A 297 -1.73 -13.50 10.22
C ALA A 297 -2.88 -14.03 9.33
N ALA A 298 -3.46 -13.17 8.48
CA ALA A 298 -4.49 -13.56 7.51
C ALA A 298 -3.93 -14.38 6.33
N ALA A 299 -2.72 -14.08 5.88
CA ALA A 299 -2.14 -14.67 4.66
C ALA A 299 -2.16 -16.22 4.63
N PRO A 300 -1.76 -16.95 5.68
CA PRO A 300 -1.85 -18.42 5.68
C PRO A 300 -3.29 -18.94 5.64
N LEU A 301 -4.24 -18.20 6.22
CA LEU A 301 -5.65 -18.58 6.26
C LEU A 301 -6.27 -18.47 4.86
N GLU A 302 -5.97 -17.40 4.13
CA GLU A 302 -6.32 -17.25 2.71
C GLU A 302 -5.73 -18.40 1.88
N ALA A 303 -4.45 -18.69 2.07
CA ALA A 303 -3.73 -19.74 1.34
C ALA A 303 -4.24 -21.17 1.62
N VAL A 304 -4.91 -21.42 2.76
CA VAL A 304 -5.59 -22.70 3.03
C VAL A 304 -7.08 -22.68 2.69
N GLY A 305 -7.61 -21.54 2.26
CA GLY A 305 -9.02 -21.33 1.94
C GLY A 305 -9.94 -21.09 3.13
N ASP A 306 -9.40 -20.74 4.31
CA ASP A 306 -10.18 -20.31 5.49
C ASP A 306 -10.49 -18.81 5.42
N TRP A 307 -11.26 -18.42 4.40
CA TRP A 307 -11.67 -17.04 4.15
C TRP A 307 -12.44 -16.43 5.32
N ARG A 308 -13.18 -17.26 6.08
CA ARG A 308 -13.94 -16.79 7.24
C ARG A 308 -13.02 -16.25 8.33
N MET A 309 -11.97 -17.00 8.69
CA MET A 309 -11.02 -16.54 9.72
C MET A 309 -10.16 -15.38 9.21
N ALA A 310 -9.74 -15.40 7.94
CA ALA A 310 -9.04 -14.28 7.32
C ALA A 310 -9.86 -12.98 7.40
N ASN A 311 -11.15 -13.05 7.04
CA ASN A 311 -12.10 -11.93 7.13
C ASN A 311 -12.22 -11.39 8.56
N GLN A 312 -12.27 -12.28 9.56
CA GLN A 312 -12.35 -11.87 10.97
C GLN A 312 -11.11 -11.06 11.39
N LEU A 313 -9.90 -11.53 11.06
CA LEU A 313 -8.67 -10.82 11.40
C LEU A 313 -8.56 -9.46 10.70
N LEU A 314 -8.82 -9.41 9.40
CA LEU A 314 -8.75 -8.16 8.63
C LEU A 314 -9.80 -7.15 9.09
N SER A 315 -11.02 -7.59 9.43
CA SER A 315 -12.07 -6.70 9.96
C SER A 315 -11.69 -6.03 11.28
N VAL A 316 -10.97 -6.73 12.15
CA VAL A 316 -10.49 -6.18 13.43
C VAL A 316 -9.48 -5.06 13.19
N SER A 317 -8.60 -5.21 12.21
CA SER A 317 -7.64 -4.16 11.81
C SER A 317 -8.36 -2.84 11.48
N LEU A 318 -9.48 -2.92 10.73
CA LEU A 318 -10.20 -1.74 10.26
C LEU A 318 -10.93 -1.00 11.38
N SER A 319 -11.41 -1.71 12.40
CA SER A 319 -12.05 -1.09 13.56
C SER A 319 -11.09 -0.36 14.50
N LYS A 320 -9.78 -0.57 14.35
CA LYS A 320 -8.76 -0.20 15.34
C LYS A 320 -7.74 0.83 14.87
N LEU A 321 -7.64 1.15 13.59
CA LEU A 321 -6.49 1.88 13.05
C LEU A 321 -6.85 2.90 11.96
N GLY A 322 -5.98 3.90 11.83
CA GLY A 322 -6.23 5.19 11.18
C GLY A 322 -6.09 5.19 9.65
N ASN A 323 -6.03 6.38 9.06
CA ASN A 323 -5.91 6.57 7.61
C ASN A 323 -4.50 6.25 7.08
N SER A 324 -3.95 5.06 7.37
CA SER A 324 -2.63 4.62 6.91
C SER A 324 -2.71 3.79 5.60
N PRO A 325 -1.63 3.75 4.79
CA PRO A 325 -1.57 2.88 3.61
C PRO A 325 -1.73 1.39 3.92
N GLU A 326 -1.43 0.95 5.14
CA GLU A 326 -1.55 -0.46 5.54
C GLU A 326 -3.00 -0.83 5.90
N ASP A 327 -3.74 0.13 6.47
CA ASP A 327 -5.17 -0.04 6.76
C ASP A 327 -5.98 -0.15 5.46
N PHE A 328 -5.61 0.64 4.44
CA PHE A 328 -6.19 0.51 3.10
C PHE A 328 -6.02 -0.89 2.52
N GLU A 329 -4.82 -1.46 2.58
CA GLU A 329 -4.59 -2.80 2.05
C GLU A 329 -5.39 -3.87 2.78
N ASN A 330 -5.51 -3.76 4.10
CA ASN A 330 -6.32 -4.69 4.87
C ASN A 330 -7.79 -4.62 4.45
N ALA A 331 -8.29 -3.43 4.13
CA ALA A 331 -9.64 -3.26 3.59
C ALA A 331 -9.77 -3.85 2.17
N ARG A 332 -8.77 -3.63 1.31
CA ARG A 332 -8.73 -4.21 -0.05
C ARG A 332 -8.75 -5.74 -0.01
N LEU A 333 -7.92 -6.34 0.84
CA LEU A 333 -7.86 -7.78 1.03
C LEU A 333 -9.15 -8.33 1.64
N LEU A 334 -9.73 -7.64 2.63
CA LEU A 334 -11.03 -8.01 3.20
C LEU A 334 -12.12 -8.04 2.11
N SER A 335 -12.09 -7.09 1.17
CA SER A 335 -13.07 -7.03 0.08
C SER A 335 -12.98 -8.27 -0.81
N TRP A 336 -11.77 -8.67 -1.19
CA TRP A 336 -11.55 -9.90 -1.95
C TRP A 336 -11.90 -11.17 -1.17
N ALA A 337 -11.52 -11.25 0.11
CA ALA A 337 -11.80 -12.40 0.94
C ALA A 337 -13.31 -12.55 1.24
N LEU A 338 -14.08 -11.45 1.32
CA LEU A 338 -15.56 -11.48 1.32
C LEU A 338 -16.11 -12.03 -0.01
N TYR A 339 -15.57 -11.58 -1.14
CA TYR A 339 -15.95 -12.09 -2.46
C TYR A 339 -15.69 -13.60 -2.61
N HIS A 340 -14.52 -14.09 -2.20
CA HIS A 340 -14.17 -15.51 -2.26
C HIS A 340 -15.03 -16.38 -1.32
N GLN A 341 -15.51 -15.80 -0.21
CA GLN A 341 -16.52 -16.42 0.66
C GLN A 341 -17.93 -16.43 0.04
N GLY A 342 -18.14 -15.75 -1.10
CA GLY A 342 -19.40 -15.69 -1.82
C GLY A 342 -20.30 -14.50 -1.45
N ASP A 343 -19.81 -13.53 -0.68
CA ASP A 343 -20.55 -12.31 -0.30
C ASP A 343 -20.09 -11.11 -1.14
N ALA A 344 -20.45 -11.15 -2.44
CA ALA A 344 -20.05 -10.11 -3.39
C ALA A 344 -20.66 -8.74 -3.07
N ASP A 345 -21.84 -8.69 -2.45
CA ASP A 345 -22.49 -7.44 -2.05
C ASP A 345 -21.75 -6.76 -0.88
N ALA A 346 -21.32 -7.53 0.14
CA ALA A 346 -20.48 -7.00 1.21
C ALA A 346 -19.11 -6.52 0.68
N ALA A 347 -18.51 -7.27 -0.24
CA ALA A 347 -17.26 -6.89 -0.90
C ALA A 347 -17.40 -5.57 -1.66
N LEU A 348 -18.46 -5.42 -2.45
CA LEU A 348 -18.76 -4.20 -3.20
C LEU A 348 -19.09 -3.02 -2.29
N LYS A 349 -19.82 -3.25 -1.20
CA LYS A 349 -20.09 -2.21 -0.22
C LYS A 349 -18.78 -1.65 0.35
N LEU A 350 -17.86 -2.52 0.74
CA LEU A 350 -16.55 -2.11 1.25
C LEU A 350 -15.73 -1.35 0.18
N ALA A 351 -15.69 -1.86 -1.05
CA ALA A 351 -15.01 -1.16 -2.14
C ALA A 351 -15.60 0.23 -2.44
N ASN A 352 -16.93 0.38 -2.32
CA ASN A 352 -17.60 1.68 -2.43
C ASN A 352 -17.26 2.60 -1.25
N ASP A 353 -17.19 2.07 -0.02
CA ASP A 353 -16.78 2.83 1.16
C ASP A 353 -15.35 3.37 0.99
N LEU A 354 -14.44 2.59 0.39
CA LEU A 354 -13.05 3.01 0.08
C LEU A 354 -12.95 4.12 -0.97
N ARG A 355 -13.98 4.36 -1.79
CA ARG A 355 -14.00 5.48 -2.75
C ARG A 355 -14.03 6.86 -2.06
N GLN A 356 -14.39 6.88 -0.76
CA GLN A 356 -14.33 8.07 0.08
C GLN A 356 -12.89 8.51 0.38
N LEU A 357 -11.90 7.66 0.12
CA LEU A 357 -10.51 8.02 0.30
C LEU A 357 -10.18 9.24 -0.56
N PRO A 358 -9.49 10.22 0.02
CA PRO A 358 -9.12 11.38 -0.74
C PRO A 358 -7.92 11.08 -1.63
N ARG A 359 -7.83 11.81 -2.75
CA ARG A 359 -6.65 11.81 -3.61
C ARG A 359 -5.45 12.40 -2.86
N ARG A 360 -4.24 11.86 -3.09
CA ARG A 360 -3.00 12.42 -2.51
C ARG A 360 -1.92 12.59 -3.57
N PRO A 361 -2.01 13.64 -4.42
CA PRO A 361 -0.96 13.90 -5.40
C PRO A 361 0.34 14.31 -4.72
N HIS A 362 1.46 13.98 -5.37
CA HIS A 362 2.75 14.54 -5.04
C HIS A 362 2.86 15.95 -5.62
N PHE A 363 2.79 16.97 -4.75
CA PHE A 363 2.95 18.38 -5.15
C PHE A 363 4.42 18.73 -5.38
N ASN A 364 4.92 18.42 -6.57
CA ASN A 364 6.28 18.76 -6.98
C ASN A 364 6.26 19.88 -8.04
N PRO A 365 7.10 20.93 -7.93
CA PRO A 365 7.18 22.01 -8.92
C PRO A 365 7.40 21.55 -10.37
N ASP A 366 8.09 20.43 -10.58
CA ASP A 366 8.42 19.91 -11.91
C ASP A 366 7.36 18.95 -12.48
N ARG A 367 6.26 18.70 -11.76
CA ARG A 367 5.23 17.73 -12.14
C ARG A 367 3.84 18.36 -12.09
N GLN A 368 2.99 18.01 -13.06
CA GLN A 368 1.57 18.32 -12.91
C GLN A 368 0.97 17.55 -11.73
N PRO A 369 0.06 18.18 -10.96
CA PRO A 369 -0.62 17.55 -9.84
C PRO A 369 -1.59 16.50 -10.38
N ASP A 370 -1.12 15.25 -10.44
CA ASP A 370 -1.94 14.08 -10.73
C ASP A 370 -1.57 12.98 -9.72
N VAL A 371 -2.51 12.09 -9.43
CA VAL A 371 -2.32 10.98 -8.47
C VAL A 371 -1.30 9.99 -8.98
N ASP A 372 -0.60 9.29 -8.09
CA ASP A 372 0.29 8.21 -8.51
C ASP A 372 -0.49 6.93 -8.84
N PRO A 373 0.02 6.06 -9.73
CA PRO A 373 -0.66 4.80 -10.06
C PRO A 373 -0.95 3.89 -8.87
N GLY A 374 -0.13 3.96 -7.81
CA GLY A 374 -0.31 3.21 -6.56
C GLY A 374 -0.97 4.02 -5.43
N ASP A 375 -1.55 5.17 -5.71
CA ASP A 375 -2.32 5.94 -4.73
C ASP A 375 -3.57 5.14 -4.30
N ALA A 376 -3.90 5.19 -3.00
CA ALA A 376 -5.00 4.43 -2.43
C ALA A 376 -6.36 4.75 -3.10
N PHE A 377 -6.57 5.97 -3.58
CA PHE A 377 -7.77 6.32 -4.36
C PHE A 377 -7.83 5.56 -5.69
N VAL A 378 -6.71 5.49 -6.41
CA VAL A 378 -6.62 4.78 -7.70
C VAL A 378 -6.84 3.28 -7.49
N GLU A 379 -6.22 2.71 -6.46
CA GLU A 379 -6.40 1.30 -6.11
C GLU A 379 -7.82 1.00 -5.62
N ALA A 380 -8.47 1.91 -4.87
CA ALA A 380 -9.87 1.76 -4.47
C ALA A 380 -10.81 1.71 -5.69
N ARG A 381 -10.57 2.57 -6.68
CA ARG A 381 -11.32 2.58 -7.95
C ARG A 381 -11.11 1.27 -8.72
N ARG A 382 -9.87 0.80 -8.82
CA ARG A 382 -9.53 -0.48 -9.46
C ARG A 382 -10.22 -1.66 -8.78
N LEU A 383 -10.15 -1.73 -7.44
CA LEU A 383 -10.81 -2.76 -6.64
C LEU A 383 -12.32 -2.81 -6.92
N ARG A 384 -12.98 -1.64 -6.90
CA ARG A 384 -14.41 -1.53 -7.20
C ARG A 384 -14.71 -2.04 -8.62
N ALA A 385 -13.94 -1.61 -9.61
CA ALA A 385 -14.12 -2.06 -11.00
C ALA A 385 -13.98 -3.59 -11.12
N GLN A 386 -12.92 -4.15 -10.53
CA GLN A 386 -12.69 -5.59 -10.47
C GLN A 386 -13.86 -6.35 -9.85
N LEU A 387 -14.35 -5.91 -8.69
CA LEU A 387 -15.46 -6.57 -8.00
C LEU A 387 -16.79 -6.44 -8.75
N LEU A 388 -17.04 -5.30 -9.43
CA LEU A 388 -18.22 -5.15 -10.29
C LEU A 388 -18.17 -6.14 -11.46
N MET A 389 -17.00 -6.29 -12.11
CA MET A 389 -16.81 -7.26 -13.19
C MET A 389 -16.96 -8.70 -12.68
N ALA A 390 -16.36 -9.03 -11.54
CA ALA A 390 -16.43 -10.36 -10.94
C ALA A 390 -17.86 -10.75 -10.52
N ALA A 391 -18.65 -9.77 -10.05
CA ALA A 391 -20.07 -9.92 -9.73
C ALA A 391 -21.00 -9.81 -10.95
N GLY A 392 -20.46 -9.58 -12.16
CA GLY A 392 -21.25 -9.42 -13.39
C GLY A 392 -22.11 -8.15 -13.47
N ARG A 393 -21.81 -7.13 -12.66
CA ARG A 393 -22.52 -5.84 -12.61
C ARG A 393 -21.98 -4.86 -13.68
N TRP A 394 -21.99 -5.30 -14.93
CA TRP A 394 -21.46 -4.56 -16.08
C TRP A 394 -22.18 -3.23 -16.33
N GLU A 395 -23.50 -3.18 -16.13
CA GLU A 395 -24.30 -1.97 -16.30
C GLU A 395 -23.83 -0.85 -15.35
N GLU A 396 -23.54 -1.19 -14.10
CA GLU A 396 -23.06 -0.24 -13.10
C GLU A 396 -21.62 0.20 -13.32
N LEU A 397 -20.78 -0.68 -13.87
CA LEU A 397 -19.43 -0.31 -14.29
C LEU A 397 -19.45 0.68 -15.47
N GLY A 398 -20.42 0.51 -16.38
CA GLY A 398 -20.60 1.38 -17.54
C GLY A 398 -21.32 2.70 -17.26
N ARG A 399 -21.93 2.86 -16.08
CA ARG A 399 -22.73 4.05 -15.72
C ARG A 399 -21.84 5.26 -15.48
N THR A 400 -22.33 6.43 -15.88
CA THR A 400 -21.80 7.74 -15.48
C THR A 400 -22.76 8.36 -14.47
N ASP A 401 -22.24 8.72 -13.31
CA ASP A 401 -22.93 9.55 -12.33
C ASP A 401 -22.09 10.78 -12.00
N ALA A 402 -22.71 11.77 -11.34
CA ALA A 402 -22.04 13.02 -11.00
C ALA A 402 -20.77 12.81 -10.18
N LEU A 403 -20.72 11.73 -9.39
CA LEU A 403 -19.54 11.45 -8.58
C LEU A 403 -18.42 10.78 -9.39
N THR A 404 -18.75 10.02 -10.42
CA THR A 404 -17.79 9.53 -11.41
C THR A 404 -17.14 10.70 -12.15
N ASP A 405 -17.93 11.69 -12.58
CA ASP A 405 -17.39 12.91 -13.22
C ASP A 405 -16.43 13.66 -12.29
N LEU A 406 -16.79 13.77 -11.00
CA LEU A 406 -15.91 14.37 -9.99
C LEU A 406 -14.67 13.52 -9.72
N ASP A 407 -14.79 12.18 -9.74
CA ASP A 407 -13.69 11.23 -9.57
C ASP A 407 -12.72 11.24 -10.77
N GLU A 408 -13.12 11.75 -11.92
CA GLU A 408 -12.29 11.96 -13.13
C GLU A 408 -11.71 13.39 -13.20
N ALA A 409 -12.39 14.39 -12.64
CA ALA A 409 -12.04 15.80 -12.81
C ALA A 409 -10.61 16.13 -12.35
N GLY A 410 -9.82 16.70 -13.27
CA GLY A 410 -8.44 17.13 -13.03
C GLY A 410 -7.43 15.98 -12.87
N CYS A 411 -7.81 14.74 -13.21
CA CYS A 411 -6.99 13.55 -13.01
C CYS A 411 -6.97 12.70 -14.29
N GLN A 412 -5.88 12.80 -15.08
CA GLN A 412 -5.81 12.15 -16.39
C GLN A 412 -5.78 10.63 -16.26
N LEU A 413 -5.09 10.11 -15.23
CA LEU A 413 -5.07 8.68 -14.96
C LEU A 413 -6.47 8.12 -14.63
N ALA A 414 -7.24 8.82 -13.79
CA ALA A 414 -8.59 8.42 -13.44
C ALA A 414 -9.54 8.46 -14.64
N MET A 415 -9.41 9.46 -15.52
CA MET A 415 -10.15 9.54 -16.78
C MET A 415 -9.84 8.32 -17.66
N ALA A 416 -8.55 8.00 -17.87
CA ALA A 416 -8.12 6.86 -18.66
C ALA A 416 -8.68 5.53 -18.12
N GLN A 417 -8.59 5.30 -16.80
CA GLN A 417 -9.18 4.11 -16.16
C GLN A 417 -10.69 4.01 -16.38
N THR A 418 -11.40 5.14 -16.33
CA THR A 418 -12.86 5.14 -16.50
C THR A 418 -13.25 4.74 -17.92
N HIS A 419 -12.65 5.37 -18.93
CA HIS A 419 -12.92 5.00 -20.32
C HIS A 419 -12.51 3.57 -20.63
N TYR A 420 -11.39 3.10 -20.06
CA TYR A 420 -10.96 1.71 -20.14
C TYR A 420 -12.02 0.74 -19.61
N TRP A 421 -12.47 0.91 -18.36
CA TRP A 421 -13.46 0.02 -17.77
C TRP A 421 -14.84 0.15 -18.41
N ARG A 422 -15.23 1.34 -18.90
CA ARG A 422 -16.47 1.52 -19.66
C ARG A 422 -16.42 0.80 -21.01
N ALA A 423 -15.29 0.86 -21.72
CA ALA A 423 -15.09 0.10 -22.95
C ALA A 423 -15.28 -1.41 -22.71
N ILE A 424 -14.65 -1.94 -21.66
CA ILE A 424 -14.83 -3.33 -21.21
C ILE A 424 -16.29 -3.63 -20.87
N ALA A 425 -16.93 -2.78 -20.07
CA ALA A 425 -18.32 -2.98 -19.64
C ALA A 425 -19.30 -3.01 -20.81
N PHE A 426 -19.16 -2.10 -21.78
CA PHE A 426 -20.00 -2.07 -22.96
C PHE A 426 -19.73 -3.26 -23.88
N ALA A 427 -18.47 -3.65 -24.07
CA ALA A 427 -18.10 -4.83 -24.85
C ALA A 427 -18.68 -6.11 -24.23
N ALA A 428 -18.59 -6.25 -22.91
CA ALA A 428 -19.14 -7.38 -22.15
C ALA A 428 -20.66 -7.51 -22.33
N GLN A 429 -21.37 -6.38 -22.43
CA GLN A 429 -22.81 -6.31 -22.67
C GLN A 429 -23.20 -6.46 -24.16
N GLY A 430 -22.23 -6.54 -25.07
CA GLY A 430 -22.46 -6.63 -26.52
C GLY A 430 -22.72 -5.28 -27.21
N PHE A 431 -22.52 -4.16 -26.53
CA PHE A 431 -22.65 -2.81 -27.09
C PHE A 431 -21.34 -2.37 -27.77
N ALA A 432 -20.96 -3.05 -28.85
CA ALA A 432 -19.68 -2.85 -29.52
C ALA A 432 -19.42 -1.39 -29.97
N GLN A 433 -20.46 -0.69 -30.47
CA GLN A 433 -20.29 0.72 -30.86
C GLN A 433 -19.97 1.62 -29.66
N ASN A 434 -20.69 1.44 -28.54
CA ASN A 434 -20.43 2.18 -27.32
C ASN A 434 -19.03 1.87 -26.77
N ALA A 435 -18.59 0.62 -26.85
CA ALA A 435 -17.25 0.22 -26.44
C ALA A 435 -16.17 0.90 -27.29
N ASN A 436 -16.33 0.91 -28.62
CA ASN A 436 -15.40 1.60 -29.53
C ASN A 436 -15.37 3.12 -29.29
N ASN A 437 -16.52 3.75 -29.03
CA ASN A 437 -16.55 5.16 -28.68
C ASN A 437 -15.72 5.44 -27.40
N GLN A 438 -15.81 4.58 -26.39
CA GLN A 438 -15.00 4.72 -25.17
C GLN A 438 -13.50 4.45 -25.42
N LEU A 439 -13.17 3.51 -26.30
CA LEU A 439 -11.79 3.26 -26.73
C LEU A 439 -11.19 4.49 -27.45
N ASP A 440 -11.97 5.19 -28.27
CA ASP A 440 -11.52 6.39 -28.96
C ASP A 440 -11.26 7.55 -27.97
N GLU A 441 -12.11 7.73 -26.95
CA GLU A 441 -11.87 8.69 -25.86
C GLU A 441 -10.62 8.32 -25.05
N LEU A 442 -10.44 7.03 -24.74
CA LEU A 442 -9.24 6.52 -24.06
C LEU A 442 -7.98 6.83 -24.86
N ARG A 443 -7.98 6.60 -26.18
CA ARG A 443 -6.84 6.90 -27.07
C ARG A 443 -6.48 8.38 -27.03
N GLN A 444 -7.46 9.29 -27.06
CA GLN A 444 -7.21 10.73 -26.95
C GLN A 444 -6.57 11.12 -25.60
N ILE A 445 -6.99 10.49 -24.51
CA ILE A 445 -6.39 10.72 -23.18
C ILE A 445 -4.97 10.17 -23.13
N THR A 446 -4.75 8.96 -23.65
CA THR A 446 -3.42 8.35 -23.74
C THR A 446 -2.46 9.23 -24.55
N GLU A 447 -2.90 9.82 -25.67
CA GLU A 447 -2.09 10.77 -26.43
C GLU A 447 -1.70 12.01 -25.61
N LYS A 448 -2.64 12.57 -24.82
CA LYS A 448 -2.35 13.70 -23.92
C LYS A 448 -1.34 13.35 -22.85
N ILE A 449 -1.46 12.15 -22.25
CA ILE A 449 -0.51 11.63 -21.26
C ILE A 449 0.87 11.46 -21.90
N THR A 450 0.94 10.79 -23.04
CA THR A 450 2.20 10.46 -23.72
C THR A 450 2.93 11.73 -24.21
N ALA A 451 2.19 12.73 -24.67
CA ALA A 451 2.73 14.02 -25.14
C ALA A 451 3.28 14.92 -24.02
N ASN A 452 2.94 14.66 -22.76
CA ASN A 452 3.31 15.51 -21.63
C ASN A 452 4.41 14.84 -20.79
N SER A 453 5.62 15.38 -20.84
CA SER A 453 6.78 14.85 -20.10
C SER A 453 6.59 14.81 -18.58
N SER A 454 5.74 15.68 -18.03
CA SER A 454 5.42 15.68 -16.59
C SER A 454 4.56 14.47 -16.16
N MET A 455 3.93 13.80 -17.12
CA MET A 455 3.04 12.64 -16.95
C MET A 455 3.70 11.31 -17.37
N ASP A 456 5.01 11.30 -17.59
CA ASP A 456 5.77 10.10 -17.99
C ASP A 456 5.50 8.85 -17.14
N ARG A 457 5.20 9.05 -15.85
CA ARG A 457 4.86 7.97 -14.90
C ARG A 457 3.59 7.19 -15.26
N HIS A 458 2.71 7.74 -16.09
CA HIS A 458 1.44 7.14 -16.51
C HIS A 458 1.47 6.55 -17.92
N ARG A 459 2.50 6.88 -18.72
CA ARG A 459 2.57 6.57 -20.16
C ARG A 459 2.35 5.09 -20.45
N GLU A 460 3.17 4.22 -19.86
CA GLU A 460 3.14 2.78 -20.13
C GLU A 460 1.79 2.17 -19.76
N LEU A 461 1.24 2.54 -18.60
CA LEU A 461 -0.06 2.07 -18.14
C LEU A 461 -1.20 2.55 -19.07
N ALA A 462 -1.20 3.82 -19.49
CA ALA A 462 -2.20 4.37 -20.40
C ALA A 462 -2.18 3.71 -21.78
N GLU A 463 -0.99 3.42 -22.30
CA GLU A 463 -0.82 2.71 -23.58
C GLU A 463 -1.28 1.25 -23.47
N SER A 464 -0.95 0.56 -22.38
CA SER A 464 -1.41 -0.82 -22.14
C SER A 464 -2.94 -0.88 -21.96
N MET A 465 -3.56 0.08 -21.25
CA MET A 465 -5.02 0.17 -21.16
C MET A 465 -5.67 0.33 -22.55
N ALA A 466 -5.14 1.19 -23.43
CA ALA A 466 -5.70 1.36 -24.77
C ALA A 466 -5.65 0.06 -25.59
N ARG A 467 -4.50 -0.63 -25.61
CA ARG A 467 -4.35 -1.93 -26.29
C ARG A 467 -5.22 -3.02 -25.66
N GLY A 468 -5.31 -3.05 -24.33
CA GLY A 468 -6.12 -3.99 -23.58
C GLY A 468 -7.61 -3.83 -23.83
N ALA A 469 -8.12 -2.60 -23.94
CA ALA A 469 -9.53 -2.35 -24.23
C ALA A 469 -9.88 -2.83 -25.64
N GLU A 470 -9.03 -2.54 -26.62
CA GLU A 470 -9.18 -3.07 -27.99
C GLU A 470 -9.17 -4.60 -28.01
N ALA A 471 -8.20 -5.22 -27.34
CA ALA A 471 -8.11 -6.68 -27.23
C ALA A 471 -9.35 -7.30 -26.55
N PHE A 472 -9.90 -6.64 -25.52
CA PHE A 472 -11.12 -7.11 -24.86
C PHE A 472 -12.35 -6.96 -25.76
N ILE A 473 -12.46 -5.86 -26.53
CA ILE A 473 -13.54 -5.66 -27.51
C ILE A 473 -13.52 -6.77 -28.57
N GLU A 474 -12.33 -7.09 -29.12
CA GLU A 474 -12.15 -8.19 -30.06
C GLU A 474 -12.55 -9.53 -29.42
N LEU A 475 -12.10 -9.78 -28.19
CA LEU A 475 -12.41 -11.00 -27.44
C LEU A 475 -13.92 -11.17 -27.19
N ALA A 476 -14.59 -10.09 -26.78
CA ALA A 476 -16.04 -10.07 -26.61
C ALA A 476 -16.79 -10.31 -27.93
N GLY A 477 -16.21 -9.87 -29.05
CA GLY A 477 -16.63 -10.16 -30.42
C GLY A 477 -16.30 -11.57 -30.91
N GLY A 478 -15.59 -12.38 -30.13
CA GLY A 478 -15.23 -13.78 -30.44
C GLY A 478 -13.86 -13.95 -31.12
N HIS A 479 -13.00 -12.94 -31.10
CA HIS A 479 -11.66 -12.97 -31.72
C HIS A 479 -10.58 -12.78 -30.67
N ILE A 480 -9.58 -13.67 -30.62
CA ILE A 480 -8.47 -13.56 -29.66
C ILE A 480 -7.34 -12.75 -30.30
N SER A 481 -7.10 -11.56 -29.76
CA SER A 481 -6.05 -10.64 -30.21
C SER A 481 -4.65 -11.09 -29.80
N ALA A 482 -3.62 -10.62 -30.51
CA ALA A 482 -2.22 -10.76 -30.08
C ALA A 482 -1.93 -9.96 -28.78
N TYR A 483 -2.72 -8.93 -28.51
CA TYR A 483 -2.61 -8.07 -27.33
C TYR A 483 -3.50 -8.54 -26.17
N VAL A 484 -3.98 -9.79 -26.17
CA VAL A 484 -4.82 -10.31 -25.08
C VAL A 484 -4.13 -10.25 -23.70
N GLY A 485 -2.79 -10.25 -23.68
CA GLY A 485 -1.99 -10.06 -22.47
C GLY A 485 -1.98 -8.62 -21.92
N ASP A 486 -2.37 -7.62 -22.72
CA ASP A 486 -2.56 -6.24 -22.28
C ASP A 486 -3.95 -6.02 -21.63
N ILE A 487 -4.81 -7.03 -21.52
CA ILE A 487 -6.08 -6.92 -20.78
C ILE A 487 -5.76 -6.83 -19.28
N LEU A 488 -5.85 -5.63 -18.73
CA LEU A 488 -5.60 -5.29 -17.33
C LEU A 488 -6.89 -5.32 -16.51
N ASP A 489 -6.76 -5.46 -15.19
CA ASP A 489 -7.84 -5.28 -14.21
C ASP A 489 -9.11 -6.17 -14.37
N VAL A 490 -9.20 -7.07 -15.34
CA VAL A 490 -10.34 -7.97 -15.51
C VAL A 490 -10.11 -9.27 -14.74
N PRO A 491 -10.90 -9.58 -13.69
CA PRO A 491 -10.71 -10.81 -12.93
C PRO A 491 -10.93 -12.06 -13.76
N ALA A 492 -10.27 -13.14 -13.37
CA ALA A 492 -10.31 -14.42 -14.05
C ALA A 492 -11.73 -14.94 -14.35
N VAL A 493 -12.59 -14.87 -13.35
CA VAL A 493 -14.01 -15.23 -13.42
C VAL A 493 -14.78 -14.40 -14.45
N ALA A 494 -14.42 -13.14 -14.62
CA ALA A 494 -15.06 -12.22 -15.56
C ALA A 494 -14.55 -12.42 -16.98
N LEU A 495 -13.28 -12.80 -17.15
CA LEU A 495 -12.64 -12.98 -18.46
C LEU A 495 -12.91 -14.36 -19.09
N ALA A 496 -12.97 -15.41 -18.27
CA ALA A 496 -13.13 -16.80 -18.74
C ALA A 496 -14.35 -17.05 -19.66
N PRO A 497 -15.55 -16.46 -19.43
CA PRO A 497 -16.70 -16.61 -20.34
C PRO A 497 -16.40 -16.14 -21.77
N PHE A 498 -15.58 -15.10 -21.92
CA PHE A 498 -15.27 -14.53 -23.23
C PHE A 498 -14.27 -15.39 -24.02
N PHE A 499 -13.29 -16.01 -23.35
CA PHE A 499 -12.43 -17.02 -23.98
C PHE A 499 -13.22 -18.24 -24.47
N ALA A 500 -14.12 -18.76 -23.62
CA ALA A 500 -14.98 -19.87 -24.03
C ALA A 500 -15.86 -19.50 -25.24
N LYS A 501 -16.41 -18.28 -25.26
CA LYS A 501 -17.19 -17.74 -26.39
C LYS A 501 -16.35 -17.58 -27.66
N ALA A 502 -15.09 -17.19 -27.54
CA ALA A 502 -14.15 -17.03 -28.65
C ALA A 502 -13.59 -18.38 -29.19
N GLY A 503 -14.09 -19.51 -28.70
CA GLY A 503 -13.70 -20.84 -29.17
C GLY A 503 -12.49 -21.43 -28.45
N ASP A 504 -12.06 -20.85 -27.33
CA ASP A 504 -10.95 -21.36 -26.51
C ASP A 504 -11.38 -21.67 -25.07
N PRO A 505 -12.22 -22.70 -24.85
CA PRO A 505 -12.62 -23.15 -23.51
C PRO A 505 -11.44 -23.72 -22.71
N GLY A 506 -10.36 -24.14 -23.38
CA GLY A 506 -9.14 -24.63 -22.74
C GLY A 506 -8.44 -23.51 -21.98
N GLN A 507 -8.26 -22.36 -22.62
CA GLN A 507 -7.72 -21.15 -21.97
C GLN A 507 -8.63 -20.68 -20.82
N ALA A 508 -9.95 -20.68 -21.01
CA ALA A 508 -10.90 -20.34 -19.95
C ALA A 508 -10.73 -21.24 -18.71
N GLN A 509 -10.61 -22.55 -18.92
CA GLN A 509 -10.37 -23.51 -17.82
C GLN A 509 -9.02 -23.27 -17.15
N GLN A 510 -7.94 -23.09 -17.92
CA GLN A 510 -6.60 -22.84 -17.35
C GLN A 510 -6.56 -21.58 -16.49
N LEU A 511 -7.25 -20.53 -16.94
CA LEU A 511 -7.37 -19.26 -16.23
C LEU A 511 -8.08 -19.46 -14.87
N LEU A 512 -9.23 -20.14 -14.87
CA LEU A 512 -9.98 -20.46 -13.64
C LEU A 512 -9.22 -21.43 -12.72
N GLU A 513 -8.46 -22.38 -13.27
CA GLU A 513 -7.60 -23.27 -12.48
C GLU A 513 -6.47 -22.50 -11.81
N LYS A 514 -5.84 -21.55 -12.51
CA LYS A 514 -4.82 -20.67 -11.92
C LYS A 514 -5.42 -19.82 -10.80
N GLU A 515 -6.58 -19.23 -11.04
CA GLU A 515 -7.29 -18.43 -10.03
C GLU A 515 -7.63 -19.25 -8.79
N LEU A 516 -8.19 -20.46 -8.95
CA LEU A 516 -8.54 -21.31 -7.80
C LEU A 516 -7.31 -21.82 -7.04
N ARG A 517 -6.16 -21.97 -7.71
CA ARG A 517 -4.89 -22.27 -7.04
C ARG A 517 -4.45 -21.11 -6.16
N ASN A 518 -4.56 -19.87 -6.64
CA ASN A 518 -4.19 -18.67 -5.88
C ASN A 518 -5.21 -18.35 -4.77
N HIS A 519 -6.47 -18.72 -4.97
CA HIS A 519 -7.57 -18.50 -4.03
C HIS A 519 -8.28 -19.82 -3.69
N PRO A 520 -7.65 -20.71 -2.90
CA PRO A 520 -8.21 -22.02 -2.55
C PRO A 520 -9.57 -21.91 -1.88
N ALA A 521 -10.47 -22.85 -2.17
CA ALA A 521 -11.84 -22.87 -1.64
C ALA A 521 -12.70 -21.61 -1.96
N SER A 522 -12.27 -20.75 -2.89
CA SER A 522 -13.09 -19.66 -3.41
C SER A 522 -14.38 -20.22 -4.03
N ILE A 523 -15.53 -19.87 -3.43
CA ILE A 523 -16.85 -20.33 -3.85
C ILE A 523 -17.17 -19.94 -5.30
N PRO A 524 -17.07 -18.65 -5.70
CA PRO A 524 -17.42 -18.26 -7.06
C PRO A 524 -16.50 -18.87 -8.12
N VAL A 525 -15.19 -18.95 -7.85
CA VAL A 525 -14.21 -19.50 -8.79
C VAL A 525 -14.40 -21.01 -8.96
N ALA A 526 -14.62 -21.74 -7.86
CA ALA A 526 -14.86 -23.19 -7.90
C ALA A 526 -16.13 -23.53 -8.68
N ALA A 527 -17.20 -22.75 -8.52
CA ALA A 527 -18.43 -22.91 -9.28
C ALA A 527 -18.21 -22.72 -10.79
N MET A 528 -17.50 -21.65 -11.18
CA MET A 528 -17.17 -21.40 -12.58
C MET A 528 -16.26 -22.46 -13.18
N LEU A 529 -15.23 -22.90 -12.46
CA LEU A 529 -14.33 -23.94 -12.94
C LEU A 529 -15.06 -25.27 -13.15
N ARG A 530 -15.99 -25.61 -12.26
CA ARG A 530 -16.84 -26.79 -12.41
C ARG A 530 -17.70 -26.70 -13.68
N ALA A 531 -18.35 -25.57 -13.92
CA ALA A 531 -19.13 -25.34 -15.14
C ALA A 531 -18.26 -25.49 -16.40
N ALA A 532 -17.04 -24.94 -16.39
CA ALA A 532 -16.09 -25.08 -17.49
C ALA A 532 -15.75 -26.55 -17.80
N LYS A 533 -15.45 -27.34 -16.77
CA LYS A 533 -15.10 -28.77 -16.90
C LYS A 533 -16.28 -29.63 -17.38
N GLU A 534 -17.49 -29.26 -17.00
CA GLU A 534 -18.73 -29.95 -17.40
C GLU A 534 -19.26 -29.48 -18.77
N GLY A 535 -18.59 -28.53 -19.43
CA GLY A 535 -19.03 -27.96 -20.71
C GLY A 535 -20.32 -27.15 -20.60
N GLN A 536 -20.64 -26.64 -19.40
CA GLN A 536 -21.81 -25.82 -19.14
C GLN A 536 -21.54 -24.35 -19.47
N PRO A 537 -22.59 -23.55 -19.74
CA PRO A 537 -22.45 -22.11 -19.91
C PRO A 537 -21.79 -21.45 -18.70
N LEU A 538 -20.70 -20.72 -18.94
CA LEU A 538 -20.00 -19.95 -17.92
C LEU A 538 -20.81 -18.70 -17.57
N THR A 539 -21.63 -18.82 -16.53
CA THR A 539 -22.44 -17.71 -16.02
C THR A 539 -21.77 -17.13 -14.78
N LEU A 540 -21.72 -15.80 -14.71
CA LEU A 540 -21.16 -15.12 -13.55
C LEU A 540 -22.06 -15.39 -12.34
N PRO A 541 -21.46 -15.64 -11.16
CA PRO A 541 -22.22 -15.95 -9.97
C PRO A 541 -23.17 -14.79 -9.65
N LYS A 542 -24.47 -15.10 -9.52
CA LYS A 542 -25.43 -14.13 -9.02
C LYS A 542 -25.14 -13.89 -7.53
N PRO A 543 -25.03 -12.63 -7.05
CA PRO A 543 -24.76 -12.36 -5.65
C PRO A 543 -25.82 -13.03 -4.76
N ALA A 544 -25.37 -13.78 -3.77
CA ALA A 544 -26.23 -14.31 -2.73
C ALA A 544 -26.59 -13.17 -1.76
N PRO A 545 -27.83 -13.11 -1.24
CA PRO A 545 -28.19 -12.09 -0.27
C PRO A 545 -27.30 -12.19 0.97
N SER A 546 -26.67 -11.08 1.34
CA SER A 546 -25.72 -11.01 2.45
C SER A 546 -26.36 -11.46 3.77
N THR A 547 -25.72 -12.40 4.46
CA THR A 547 -26.07 -12.79 5.83
C THR A 547 -25.28 -12.02 6.89
N MET A 548 -24.31 -11.20 6.48
CA MET A 548 -23.49 -10.39 7.37
C MET A 548 -23.73 -8.89 7.13
N SER A 549 -24.30 -8.20 8.12
CA SER A 549 -24.24 -6.74 8.20
C SER A 549 -22.89 -6.33 8.81
N GLN A 550 -21.80 -6.45 8.04
CA GLN A 550 -20.57 -5.75 8.40
C GLN A 550 -20.65 -4.32 7.86
N THR A 551 -21.17 -3.42 8.67
CA THR A 551 -20.98 -1.99 8.42
C THR A 551 -19.53 -1.69 8.76
N LEU A 552 -18.72 -1.40 7.74
CA LEU A 552 -17.40 -0.85 7.97
C LEU A 552 -17.56 0.44 8.79
N VAL A 553 -16.97 0.47 9.97
CA VAL A 553 -16.67 1.74 10.62
C VAL A 553 -15.38 2.21 9.98
N VAL A 554 -15.48 2.88 8.82
CA VAL A 554 -14.37 3.74 8.36
C VAL A 554 -14.11 4.71 9.51
N ALA A 555 -12.86 4.80 9.97
CA ALA A 555 -12.49 5.64 11.11
C ALA A 555 -13.17 7.01 10.99
N SER A 556 -13.80 7.47 12.07
CA SER A 556 -14.46 8.78 12.07
C SER A 556 -13.43 9.85 11.69
N PRO A 557 -13.78 10.82 10.82
CA PRO A 557 -12.84 11.86 10.42
C PRO A 557 -12.29 12.55 11.67
N LEU A 558 -10.97 12.79 11.66
CA LEU A 558 -10.28 13.34 12.83
C LEU A 558 -10.84 14.73 13.15
N PRO A 559 -11.14 15.06 14.41
CA PRO A 559 -11.56 16.41 14.77
C PRO A 559 -10.45 17.39 14.45
N ALA A 560 -10.81 18.49 13.79
CA ALA A 560 -9.89 19.56 13.47
C ALA A 560 -9.49 20.33 14.75
N PRO A 561 -8.18 20.49 15.05
CA PRO A 561 -7.76 21.24 16.23
C PRO A 561 -8.17 22.72 16.15
N GLY A 562 -8.76 23.26 17.22
CA GLY A 562 -9.10 24.68 17.27
C GLY A 562 -7.86 25.59 17.36
N PHE A 563 -8.00 26.83 16.91
CA PHE A 563 -7.00 27.89 17.11
C PHE A 563 -7.68 29.26 17.23
N THR A 564 -6.96 30.21 17.84
CA THR A 564 -7.30 31.63 17.87
C THR A 564 -6.04 32.44 17.59
N LEU A 565 -6.00 33.11 16.44
CA LEU A 565 -4.79 33.73 15.91
C LEU A 565 -5.05 35.17 15.44
N PRO A 566 -4.07 36.08 15.56
CA PRO A 566 -4.19 37.44 15.05
C PRO A 566 -4.21 37.49 13.50
N ASP A 567 -5.05 38.38 12.96
CA ASP A 567 -5.11 38.74 11.54
C ASP A 567 -4.18 39.92 11.19
N GLU A 568 -4.25 40.42 9.95
CA GLU A 568 -3.45 41.56 9.47
C GLU A 568 -3.71 42.88 10.20
N THR A 569 -4.83 42.99 10.92
CA THR A 569 -5.20 44.18 11.72
C THR A 569 -4.76 44.03 13.18
N GLY A 570 -4.25 42.86 13.58
CA GLY A 570 -3.98 42.49 14.96
C GLY A 570 -5.22 42.02 15.73
N SER A 571 -6.38 41.90 15.05
CA SER A 571 -7.60 41.35 15.65
C SER A 571 -7.50 39.83 15.71
N THR A 572 -7.87 39.24 16.85
CA THR A 572 -7.85 37.79 17.00
C THR A 572 -9.08 37.14 16.34
N VAL A 573 -8.85 36.18 15.46
CA VAL A 573 -9.87 35.38 14.79
C VAL A 573 -9.72 33.93 15.24
N GLY A 574 -10.80 33.35 15.75
CA GLY A 574 -10.87 31.94 16.10
C GLY A 574 -11.51 31.09 15.02
N MET A 575 -11.20 29.80 15.05
CA MET A 575 -11.72 28.82 14.09
C MET A 575 -13.25 28.68 14.14
N GLU A 576 -13.87 28.99 15.28
CA GLU A 576 -15.32 28.99 15.47
C GLU A 576 -16.07 29.89 14.47
N LYS A 577 -15.39 30.88 13.89
CA LYS A 577 -15.91 31.74 12.83
C LYS A 577 -16.46 30.94 11.63
N TRP A 578 -15.88 29.77 11.35
CA TRP A 578 -16.24 28.94 10.20
C TRP A 578 -17.00 27.66 10.57
N GLN A 579 -17.43 27.54 11.82
CA GLN A 579 -18.23 26.39 12.26
C GLN A 579 -19.52 26.28 11.43
N GLY A 580 -19.88 25.05 11.02
CA GLY A 580 -21.04 24.80 10.17
C GLY A 580 -20.81 25.00 8.67
N GLN A 581 -19.58 25.35 8.25
CA GLN A 581 -19.20 25.50 6.84
C GLN A 581 -18.03 24.56 6.49
N TYR A 582 -17.93 24.20 5.21
CA TYR A 582 -16.70 23.57 4.70
C TYR A 582 -15.61 24.61 4.63
N THR A 583 -14.40 24.33 5.12
CA THR A 583 -13.32 25.32 5.18
C THR A 583 -12.02 24.73 4.67
N LEU A 584 -11.33 25.47 3.79
CA LEU A 584 -9.98 25.13 3.35
C LEU A 584 -8.98 25.85 4.26
N VAL A 585 -8.26 25.09 5.09
CA VAL A 585 -7.22 25.61 5.98
C VAL A 585 -5.85 25.31 5.39
N ILE A 586 -5.04 26.34 5.18
CA ILE A 586 -3.72 26.24 4.56
C ILE A 586 -2.67 26.72 5.56
N PHE A 587 -1.74 25.85 5.90
CA PHE A 587 -0.55 26.16 6.69
C PHE A 587 0.59 26.50 5.74
N GLN A 588 1.06 27.75 5.79
CA GLN A 588 2.15 28.25 4.96
C GLN A 588 3.37 28.53 5.84
N ALA A 589 4.36 27.64 5.79
CA ALA A 589 5.66 27.87 6.42
C ALA A 589 6.41 28.97 5.63
N GLY A 590 6.71 30.11 6.26
CA GLY A 590 7.37 31.25 5.61
C GLY A 590 6.50 31.98 4.58
N GLY A 591 7.11 32.54 3.53
CA GLY A 591 6.42 33.24 2.43
C GLY A 591 6.44 34.78 2.49
N SER A 592 7.19 35.37 3.44
CA SER A 592 7.32 36.83 3.60
C SER A 592 8.26 37.49 2.57
N ARG A 593 8.95 36.71 1.73
CA ARG A 593 9.77 37.22 0.62
C ARG A 593 9.00 37.17 -0.71
N PRO A 594 9.11 38.17 -1.58
CA PRO A 594 8.36 38.22 -2.84
C PRO A 594 8.54 37.00 -3.75
N GLU A 595 9.73 36.39 -3.74
CA GLU A 595 10.08 35.16 -4.44
C GLU A 595 9.36 33.91 -3.90
N ASP A 596 9.04 33.89 -2.61
CA ASP A 596 8.39 32.77 -1.92
C ASP A 596 6.85 32.92 -1.92
N ALA A 597 6.33 34.07 -2.34
CA ALA A 597 4.91 34.40 -2.33
C ALA A 597 4.11 33.88 -3.55
N ALA A 598 4.77 33.23 -4.52
CA ALA A 598 4.12 32.72 -5.74
C ALA A 598 2.89 31.82 -5.45
N PRO A 599 2.94 30.86 -4.51
CA PRO A 599 1.78 30.03 -4.19
C PRO A 599 0.59 30.84 -3.67
N LEU A 600 0.84 31.84 -2.82
CA LEU A 600 -0.22 32.71 -2.29
C LEU A 600 -0.83 33.63 -3.37
N LYS A 601 -0.01 34.06 -4.35
CA LYS A 601 -0.49 34.82 -5.52
C LYS A 601 -1.43 33.98 -6.37
N GLU A 602 -1.09 32.70 -6.60
CA GLU A 602 -1.91 31.75 -7.32
C GLU A 602 -3.24 31.50 -6.59
N LEU A 603 -3.18 31.21 -5.29
CA LEU A 603 -4.36 31.03 -4.44
C LEU A 603 -5.31 32.23 -4.52
N ARG A 604 -4.78 33.46 -4.50
CA ARG A 604 -5.58 34.70 -4.61
C ARG A 604 -6.36 34.76 -5.93
N THR A 605 -5.77 34.31 -7.02
CA THR A 605 -6.43 34.29 -8.35
C THR A 605 -7.62 33.33 -8.36
N HIS A 606 -7.53 32.19 -7.66
CA HIS A 606 -8.57 31.15 -7.65
C HIS A 606 -9.56 31.26 -6.49
N ALA A 607 -9.28 32.06 -5.46
CA ALA A 607 -10.15 32.21 -4.29
C ALA A 607 -11.63 32.55 -4.59
N PRO A 608 -11.98 33.35 -5.62
CA PRO A 608 -13.39 33.56 -6.00
C PRO A 608 -14.14 32.27 -6.35
N SER A 609 -13.47 31.28 -6.94
CA SER A 609 -14.07 29.99 -7.26
C SER A 609 -14.40 29.21 -5.99
N PHE A 610 -13.51 29.19 -4.99
CA PHE A 610 -13.81 28.58 -3.69
C PHE A 610 -14.99 29.27 -2.98
N ALA A 611 -15.02 30.60 -3.01
CA ALA A 611 -16.12 31.37 -2.45
C ALA A 611 -17.47 31.06 -3.14
N HIS A 612 -17.47 30.88 -4.47
CA HIS A 612 -18.67 30.46 -5.22
C HIS A 612 -19.23 29.11 -4.74
N PHE A 613 -18.36 28.17 -4.35
CA PHE A 613 -18.77 26.87 -3.78
C PHE A 613 -19.00 26.90 -2.27
N GLY A 614 -18.92 28.08 -1.63
CA GLY A 614 -19.12 28.22 -0.18
C GLY A 614 -18.01 27.60 0.65
N ILE A 615 -16.76 27.63 0.15
CA ILE A 615 -15.57 27.13 0.83
C ILE A 615 -14.68 28.32 1.19
N PRO A 616 -14.86 28.96 2.37
CA PRO A 616 -13.91 29.92 2.88
C PRO A 616 -12.49 29.33 2.95
N ILE A 617 -11.51 30.18 2.64
CA ILE A 617 -10.08 29.84 2.73
C ILE A 617 -9.48 30.59 3.92
N VAL A 618 -8.71 29.87 4.73
CA VAL A 618 -7.98 30.38 5.89
C VAL A 618 -6.52 30.01 5.73
N VAL A 619 -5.64 31.00 5.64
CA VAL A 619 -4.19 30.81 5.58
C VAL A 619 -3.61 31.12 6.95
N VAL A 620 -2.89 30.16 7.53
CA VAL A 620 -2.15 30.28 8.78
C VAL A 620 -0.66 30.24 8.44
N SER A 621 0.08 31.28 8.84
CA SER A 621 1.50 31.40 8.53
C SER A 621 2.37 31.59 9.76
N THR A 622 3.63 31.17 9.68
CA THR A 622 4.63 31.43 10.72
C THR A 622 5.11 32.88 10.75
N GLU A 623 4.80 33.66 9.72
CA GLU A 623 5.19 35.06 9.56
C GLU A 623 4.10 36.03 10.04
N GLU A 624 4.46 37.29 10.28
CA GLU A 624 3.46 38.35 10.52
C GLU A 624 2.58 38.55 9.27
N ALA A 625 1.28 38.68 9.47
CA ALA A 625 0.33 38.85 8.36
C ALA A 625 0.65 40.11 7.50
N THR A 626 1.19 41.16 8.13
CA THR A 626 1.64 42.38 7.43
C THR A 626 2.83 42.14 6.49
N MET A 627 3.78 41.29 6.86
CA MET A 627 4.93 40.94 6.00
C MET A 627 4.50 40.12 4.78
N LEU A 628 3.50 39.26 4.93
CA LEU A 628 2.94 38.48 3.81
C LEU A 628 2.18 39.38 2.84
N LEU A 629 1.42 40.36 3.35
CA LEU A 629 0.79 41.37 2.50
C LEU A 629 1.82 42.16 1.70
N GLU A 630 2.97 42.46 2.29
CA GLU A 630 4.09 43.08 1.59
C GLU A 630 4.65 42.19 0.48
N ALA A 631 4.87 40.91 0.74
CA ALA A 631 5.31 39.94 -0.26
C ALA A 631 4.32 39.78 -1.43
N LEU A 632 3.03 40.01 -1.18
CA LEU A 632 1.96 40.04 -2.18
C LEU A 632 1.85 41.39 -2.93
N GLY A 633 2.67 42.39 -2.58
CA GLY A 633 2.67 43.72 -3.20
C GLY A 633 1.46 44.57 -2.80
N LEU A 634 0.91 44.36 -1.59
CA LEU A 634 -0.31 45.03 -1.12
C LEU A 634 -0.03 46.12 -0.06
N THR A 635 1.22 46.53 0.12
CA THR A 635 1.60 47.59 1.07
C THR A 635 0.94 48.94 0.72
N GLY A 636 0.52 49.69 1.75
CA GLY A 636 -0.07 51.03 1.57
C GLY A 636 -1.52 51.05 1.09
N THR A 637 -2.15 49.88 0.86
CA THR A 637 -3.59 49.80 0.64
C THR A 637 -4.33 49.88 1.98
N PRO A 638 -5.25 50.83 2.20
CA PRO A 638 -6.06 50.83 3.41
C PRO A 638 -7.04 49.65 3.35
N SER A 639 -6.84 48.65 4.22
CA SER A 639 -7.62 47.40 4.29
C SER A 639 -7.57 46.58 2.99
N PRO A 640 -6.42 45.95 2.62
CA PRO A 640 -6.37 45.04 1.49
C PRO A 640 -7.39 43.91 1.71
N LYS A 641 -8.50 43.93 0.97
CA LYS A 641 -9.47 42.84 1.00
C LYS A 641 -8.87 41.64 0.29
N LEU A 642 -8.12 40.82 1.02
CA LEU A 642 -7.79 39.49 0.55
C LEU A 642 -9.09 38.68 0.41
N PRO A 643 -9.21 37.84 -0.63
CA PRO A 643 -10.36 36.96 -0.81
C PRO A 643 -10.35 35.76 0.16
N PHE A 644 -9.42 35.75 1.12
CA PHE A 644 -9.24 34.74 2.15
C PHE A 644 -8.69 35.38 3.44
N ASN A 645 -8.85 34.71 4.58
CA ASN A 645 -8.32 35.17 5.86
C ASN A 645 -6.84 34.81 6.00
N MET A 646 -6.01 35.77 6.42
CA MET A 646 -4.59 35.55 6.69
C MET A 646 -4.34 35.69 8.20
N LEU A 647 -3.81 34.64 8.82
CA LEU A 647 -3.59 34.57 10.26
C LEU A 647 -2.12 34.27 10.57
N SER A 648 -1.60 34.89 11.63
CA SER A 648 -0.22 34.71 12.07
C SER A 648 -0.11 33.79 13.29
N ASP A 649 0.62 32.68 13.14
CA ASP A 649 0.98 31.74 14.19
C ASP A 649 2.49 31.75 14.43
N ARG A 650 3.03 32.90 14.85
CA ARG A 650 4.48 33.05 15.13
C ARG A 650 5.00 32.07 16.18
N GLN A 651 4.14 31.64 17.09
CA GLN A 651 4.47 30.69 18.15
C GLN A 651 4.31 29.22 17.71
N GLN A 652 3.76 28.99 16.51
CA GLN A 652 3.62 27.68 15.86
C GLN A 652 2.74 26.71 16.65
N PHE A 653 1.81 27.21 17.48
CA PHE A 653 0.92 26.36 18.26
C PHE A 653 -0.13 25.68 17.38
N ALA A 654 -0.68 26.41 16.41
CA ALA A 654 -1.58 25.84 15.41
C ALA A 654 -0.79 24.88 14.49
N PHE A 655 0.39 25.27 14.02
CA PHE A 655 1.24 24.38 13.21
C PHE A 655 1.50 23.03 13.91
N LYS A 656 1.85 23.05 15.21
CA LYS A 656 2.11 21.82 15.98
C LYS A 656 0.84 21.00 16.23
N SER A 657 -0.27 21.63 16.62
CA SER A 657 -1.52 20.92 16.91
C SER A 657 -2.15 20.27 15.67
N TRP A 658 -1.94 20.85 14.48
CA TRP A 658 -2.39 20.33 13.20
C TRP A 658 -1.43 19.33 12.55
N GLY A 659 -0.29 19.01 13.18
CA GLY A 659 0.71 18.12 12.61
C GLY A 659 1.52 18.73 11.45
N CYS A 660 1.44 20.04 11.23
CA CYS A 660 2.25 20.78 10.26
C CYS A 660 3.62 21.18 10.84
N TYR A 661 4.29 20.25 11.51
CA TYR A 661 5.58 20.51 12.13
C TYR A 661 6.44 19.26 12.07
N ASP A 662 7.63 19.36 11.50
CA ASP A 662 8.59 18.27 11.54
C ASP A 662 9.21 18.24 12.93
N GLN A 663 8.84 17.24 13.72
CA GLN A 663 9.31 17.09 15.10
C GLN A 663 10.77 16.64 15.20
N TYR A 664 11.37 16.22 14.09
CA TYR A 664 12.76 15.78 14.03
C TYR A 664 13.67 16.91 13.56
N LEU A 665 13.25 17.68 12.55
CA LEU A 665 13.98 18.85 12.07
C LEU A 665 13.66 20.12 12.86
N GLU A 666 12.65 20.08 13.73
CA GLU A 666 12.14 21.20 14.52
C GLU A 666 11.74 22.41 13.66
N LYS A 667 11.13 22.15 12.50
CA LYS A 667 10.74 23.16 11.52
C LYS A 667 9.26 23.06 11.14
N PRO A 668 8.60 24.20 10.86
CA PRO A 668 7.24 24.20 10.32
C PRO A 668 7.18 23.55 8.94
N LEU A 669 6.08 22.85 8.68
CA LEU A 669 5.76 22.25 7.38
C LEU A 669 4.63 23.02 6.71
N HIS A 670 4.54 22.93 5.38
CA HIS A 670 3.33 23.35 4.69
C HIS A 670 2.23 22.31 4.91
N GLY A 671 0.99 22.77 4.91
CA GLY A 671 -0.17 21.89 4.99
C GLY A 671 -1.38 22.47 4.29
N ALA A 672 -2.25 21.60 3.78
CA ALA A 672 -3.55 21.97 3.26
C ALA A 672 -4.58 20.97 3.77
N PHE A 673 -5.71 21.48 4.28
CA PHE A 673 -6.74 20.69 4.92
C PHE A 673 -8.12 21.13 4.45
N LEU A 674 -8.98 20.16 4.16
CA LEU A 674 -10.41 20.41 4.01
C LEU A 674 -11.11 19.98 5.29
N VAL A 675 -11.80 20.92 5.92
CA VAL A 675 -12.58 20.70 7.15
C VAL A 675 -14.06 20.71 6.81
N ASP A 676 -14.82 19.77 7.37
CA ASP A 676 -16.28 19.69 7.21
C ASP A 676 -17.05 20.63 8.15
N ARG A 677 -18.37 20.61 8.02
CA ARG A 677 -19.29 21.46 8.80
C ARG A 677 -19.32 21.09 10.29
N GLN A 678 -18.91 19.87 10.63
CA GLN A 678 -18.82 19.33 11.99
C GLN A 678 -17.42 19.52 12.58
N SER A 679 -16.56 20.28 11.91
CA SER A 679 -15.18 20.53 12.33
C SER A 679 -14.30 19.27 12.36
N SER A 680 -14.49 18.38 11.39
CA SER A 680 -13.63 17.21 11.16
C SER A 680 -12.82 17.36 9.87
N ILE A 681 -11.62 16.81 9.85
CA ILE A 681 -10.71 16.83 8.70
C ILE A 681 -11.16 15.75 7.69
N LEU A 682 -11.61 16.18 6.52
CA LEU A 682 -11.95 15.31 5.38
C LEU A 682 -10.75 14.97 4.52
N TRP A 683 -9.81 15.91 4.42
CA TRP A 683 -8.61 15.77 3.61
C TRP A 683 -7.46 16.55 4.22
N SER A 684 -6.26 16.02 4.05
CA SER A 684 -5.03 16.67 4.47
C SER A 684 -3.88 16.29 3.55
N ASN A 685 -3.01 17.25 3.25
CA ASN A 685 -1.67 17.00 2.73
C ASN A 685 -0.68 17.87 3.53
N VAL A 686 0.42 17.28 3.99
CA VAL A 686 1.45 17.94 4.79
C VAL A 686 2.81 17.58 4.20
N SER A 687 3.63 18.58 3.90
CA SER A 687 4.95 18.35 3.30
C SER A 687 5.92 19.51 3.50
N HIS A 688 7.20 19.30 3.18
CA HIS A 688 8.20 20.37 3.09
C HIS A 688 7.99 21.28 1.86
N GLN A 689 7.21 20.84 0.88
CA GLN A 689 6.87 21.60 -0.32
C GLN A 689 5.50 22.27 -0.17
N SER A 690 5.28 23.37 -0.89
CA SER A 690 3.98 24.05 -0.87
C SER A 690 2.86 23.10 -1.29
N CYS A 691 1.82 22.99 -0.45
CA CYS A 691 0.62 22.20 -0.76
C CYS A 691 -0.45 23.01 -1.52
N ILE A 692 -0.12 24.23 -1.94
CA ILE A 692 -1.05 25.11 -2.66
C ILE A 692 -1.03 24.76 -4.16
N GLN A 693 -2.11 24.10 -4.60
CA GLN A 693 -2.45 23.83 -5.99
C GLN A 693 -3.95 24.08 -6.16
N PRO A 694 -4.38 25.34 -6.37
CA PRO A 694 -5.77 25.75 -6.16
C PRO A 694 -6.79 25.03 -7.04
N GLU A 695 -6.45 24.72 -8.30
CA GLU A 695 -7.35 23.99 -9.20
C GLU A 695 -7.63 22.57 -8.68
N TYR A 696 -6.57 21.84 -8.33
CA TYR A 696 -6.69 20.50 -7.74
C TYR A 696 -7.46 20.55 -6.42
N LEU A 697 -7.10 21.47 -5.52
CA LEU A 697 -7.75 21.61 -4.20
C LEU A 697 -9.24 21.89 -4.33
N LEU A 698 -9.65 22.69 -5.31
CA LEU A 698 -11.05 22.98 -5.58
C LEU A 698 -11.81 21.73 -6.04
N LEU A 699 -11.26 21.01 -7.01
CA LEU A 699 -11.90 19.80 -7.56
C LEU A 699 -12.01 18.70 -6.52
N GLU A 700 -10.96 18.46 -5.73
CA GLU A 700 -11.01 17.47 -4.66
C GLU A 700 -11.98 17.88 -3.56
N SER A 701 -12.07 19.18 -3.24
CA SER A 701 -13.06 19.67 -2.28
C SER A 701 -14.49 19.43 -2.76
N GLN A 702 -14.79 19.68 -4.04
CA GLN A 702 -16.11 19.40 -4.61
C GLN A 702 -16.46 17.91 -4.53
N ARG A 703 -15.50 17.03 -4.85
CA ARG A 703 -15.66 15.57 -4.80
C ARG A 703 -15.98 15.09 -3.38
N LEU A 704 -15.19 15.49 -2.40
CA LEU A 704 -15.38 15.09 -1.00
C LEU A 704 -16.67 15.66 -0.40
N ILE A 705 -17.05 16.89 -0.76
CA ILE A 705 -18.33 17.48 -0.35
C ILE A 705 -19.51 16.72 -0.97
N ALA A 706 -19.41 16.29 -2.23
CA ALA A 706 -20.45 15.49 -2.87
C ALA A 706 -20.62 14.12 -2.18
N LEU A 707 -19.50 13.44 -1.85
CA LEU A 707 -19.50 12.19 -1.08
C LEU A 707 -20.17 12.33 0.29
N GLN A 708 -19.88 13.43 1.02
CA GLN A 708 -20.53 13.69 2.31
C GLN A 708 -22.04 13.91 2.16
N LYS A 709 -22.47 14.64 1.12
CA LYS A 709 -23.90 14.83 0.84
C LYS A 709 -24.63 13.52 0.53
N GLU A 710 -24.02 12.64 -0.26
CA GLU A 710 -24.59 11.31 -0.54
C GLU A 710 -24.75 10.47 0.73
N LYS A 711 -23.80 10.58 1.67
CA LYS A 711 -23.86 9.89 2.96
C LYS A 711 -24.96 10.44 3.88
N GLU A 712 -25.11 11.75 3.93
CA GLU A 712 -26.15 12.43 4.71
C GLU A 712 -27.55 12.17 4.13
N THR A 713 -27.66 12.15 2.80
CA THR A 713 -28.91 11.95 2.07
C THR A 713 -28.71 10.96 0.93
N PRO A 714 -28.82 9.64 1.20
CA PRO A 714 -28.69 8.64 0.16
C PRO A 714 -29.73 8.87 -0.94
N PRO A 715 -29.36 8.79 -2.23
CA PRO A 715 -30.34 8.86 -3.30
C PRO A 715 -31.42 7.78 -3.08
N ALA A 716 -32.69 8.15 -3.22
CA ALA A 716 -33.79 7.19 -3.16
C ALA A 716 -33.53 6.08 -4.19
N ASP A 717 -33.61 4.83 -3.75
CA ASP A 717 -33.32 3.63 -4.53
C ASP A 717 -33.96 3.72 -5.92
N GLN A 718 -33.17 4.07 -6.96
CA GLN A 718 -33.63 4.08 -8.34
C GLN A 718 -33.58 2.66 -8.89
N GLY A 719 -34.34 1.78 -8.26
CA GLY A 719 -34.75 0.50 -8.83
C GLY A 719 -35.70 0.77 -9.99
N GLY A 720 -35.16 0.85 -11.21
CA GLY A 720 -35.97 0.98 -12.41
C GLY A 720 -35.15 1.32 -13.65
N SER A 721 -34.72 0.27 -14.37
CA SER A 721 -34.60 0.22 -15.85
C SER A 721 -34.47 1.59 -16.53
N SER A 722 -33.26 2.14 -16.60
CA SER A 722 -32.97 3.24 -17.54
C SER A 722 -32.51 2.65 -18.87
N THR A 723 -33.47 2.18 -19.68
CA THR A 723 -33.25 1.98 -21.11
C THR A 723 -32.85 3.34 -21.71
N PRO A 724 -31.77 3.44 -22.50
CA PRO A 724 -31.46 4.67 -23.21
C PRO A 724 -32.60 4.98 -24.19
N PRO A 725 -33.03 6.24 -24.36
CA PRO A 725 -34.04 6.57 -25.37
C PRO A 725 -33.51 6.20 -26.76
N PRO A 726 -34.35 5.66 -27.67
CA PRO A 726 -33.91 5.35 -29.02
C PRO A 726 -33.48 6.63 -29.74
N GLN A 727 -32.30 6.62 -30.33
CA GLN A 727 -31.87 7.66 -31.25
C GLN A 727 -32.85 7.73 -32.43
N GLU A 728 -33.61 8.82 -32.55
CA GLU A 728 -34.38 9.13 -33.74
C GLU A 728 -33.42 9.29 -34.92
N LYS A 729 -33.63 8.45 -35.94
CA LYS A 729 -32.97 8.54 -37.23
C LYS A 729 -33.28 9.89 -37.87
N ALA A 730 -32.25 10.70 -38.08
CA ALA A 730 -32.29 11.78 -39.05
C ALA A 730 -32.49 11.17 -40.45
N ALA A 731 -33.69 11.32 -41.00
CA ALA A 731 -33.97 11.09 -42.40
C ALA A 731 -34.11 12.45 -43.08
N GLU A 732 -33.16 12.76 -43.95
CA GLU A 732 -33.27 13.83 -44.93
C GLU A 732 -34.43 13.54 -45.89
N ALA A 733 -35.31 14.51 -46.09
CA ALA A 733 -36.12 14.63 -47.29
C ALA A 733 -36.36 16.11 -47.61
N SER A 734 -35.74 16.55 -48.69
CA SER A 734 -36.00 17.80 -49.39
C SER A 734 -37.43 17.83 -49.95
N THR A 735 -38.13 18.96 -49.82
CA THR A 735 -38.95 19.58 -50.89
C THR A 735 -39.63 20.89 -50.41
N GLN A 736 -39.26 21.98 -51.09
CA GLN A 736 -40.08 23.11 -51.57
C GLN A 736 -41.17 23.76 -50.68
N THR A 737 -40.96 25.06 -50.44
CA THR A 737 -41.86 26.20 -50.15
C THR A 737 -43.15 26.26 -51.02
N PRO A 738 -44.17 27.16 -50.81
CA PRO A 738 -44.27 28.31 -49.87
C PRO A 738 -45.65 28.63 -49.23
N ALA A 739 -45.63 29.67 -48.36
CA ALA A 739 -46.66 30.70 -48.11
C ALA A 739 -47.90 30.41 -47.24
N GLU A 740 -48.03 31.18 -46.15
CA GLU A 740 -49.16 32.04 -45.72
C GLU A 740 -49.03 32.27 -44.19
N GLU A 741 -48.58 33.44 -43.73
CA GLU A 741 -49.36 34.64 -43.41
C GLU A 741 -50.14 34.56 -42.07
N VAL A 742 -50.14 35.70 -41.37
CA VAL A 742 -50.99 36.10 -40.22
C VAL A 742 -50.43 35.87 -38.80
N LYS A 743 -49.77 36.92 -38.27
CA LYS A 743 -50.15 37.77 -37.09
C LYS A 743 -50.87 37.05 -35.93
N THR A 744 -50.64 37.27 -34.63
CA THR A 744 -50.11 38.36 -33.80
C THR A 744 -50.30 37.94 -32.33
N ASN A 745 -49.31 38.09 -31.45
CA ASN A 745 -49.33 38.93 -30.23
C ASN A 745 -48.09 38.69 -29.38
#